data_AF-L7JRM6-F1
#
_entry.id   AF-L7JRM6-F1
#
_cell.length_a   1.000
_cell.length_b   1.000
_cell.length_c   1.000
_cell.angle_alpha   90.00
_cell.angle_beta   90.00
_cell.angle_gamma   90.00
#
_symmetry.space_group_name_H-M   'P 1'
#
loop_
_entity.id
_entity.type
_entity.pdbx_description
1 polymer ?
#
loop_
_entity_poly.entity_id
_entity_poly.type
_entity_poly.pdbx_seq_one_letter_code
_entity_poly.pdbx_strand_id
1 'polypeptide(L)'
;MILKGNIVISVNISEAAFLNVTLDETSLITFEKECASLDLDMFTGQLNAPNVTAFNKLEVNDVKNDLLLSSLLSIPAKNYTGTRMVLDNVTFYCKVEQTKLRSYIESDANNTIRTLEASNRENPDVDFNKIGINTTNLVKQIESTVLPCIKDGKIRLLILKGQKNCTTLSFDDVKVKQTCIIEESIQILVINKYSSENNAVLCVSKGLKYLHVTYSETNIDISQASDLKALRLVHSQLTYDRKVYMNLTYLNIEDVVLNQDISLGSNLKTLKLDKVTVNEPFIFKINSNVSYLSINRSTGMLDLSGLIGLNHIRIDSKYKLIIDRSSLSRDKYSLYLEKFYLNRNILVLDNMEEVRMKNVEIRETCTLKIGKECKFLEVVACKVNIDMSEAHNLSNLVLIDMPFRFLKRIGNIPSITTLTLQNITLETDYVCSHHLKIIILRSIRTIENARFHVNEKCTAIHLYRCSGAFDLSKVEKLEKLVLIPLLGLPNIRIMYLSFDSIRELELAYNFHETEFMYLLYKCIHLVRLTLHCLCYDEAEERKILLNSWLKKIQDVSKYDLWASKKECLRYSSELLYMDWARADLLGTKMNMLMNESFTFNVQHRLKYLRLVAFNFDKRNLMLLPNFDSLQTLIVDYRFCDSDFFAYLPDSLETLELINDKGYDCLERTRPSFSSTALECLKKHPNLQILKIDDPLYIGGHLFDFLPTKLQVLRFTFFLSVGLKPREIVKRIKLKKLILYTDDYSAEIIIDCKNPFERQCPELFGFLSEYIDFQALDELILEVDGKGISLDKETYQIK
;
A
#
# COMPACT_ATOMS: atom_id res chain seq x y z
N MET A 1 -37.47 -33.43 12.85
CA MET A 1 -38.86 -33.73 13.25
C MET A 1 -39.55 -34.40 12.08
N ILE A 2 -40.12 -35.60 12.27
CA ILE A 2 -40.91 -36.25 11.22
C ILE A 2 -42.38 -35.90 11.44
N LEU A 3 -43.00 -35.19 10.50
CA LEU A 3 -44.42 -34.89 10.53
C LEU A 3 -45.17 -35.86 9.63
N LYS A 4 -46.25 -36.43 10.18
CA LYS A 4 -47.18 -37.30 9.45
C LYS A 4 -48.54 -36.64 9.43
N GLY A 5 -49.14 -36.54 8.25
CA GLY A 5 -50.41 -35.88 8.00
C GLY A 5 -50.28 -34.50 7.35
N ASN A 6 -51.36 -34.07 6.71
CA ASN A 6 -51.44 -32.77 6.06
C ASN A 6 -51.64 -31.66 7.08
N ILE A 7 -50.84 -30.60 6.97
CA ILE A 7 -50.94 -29.41 7.81
C ILE A 7 -51.48 -28.28 6.95
N VAL A 8 -52.66 -27.78 7.29
CA VAL A 8 -53.28 -26.63 6.65
C VAL A 8 -53.14 -25.42 7.57
N ILE A 9 -52.45 -24.39 7.08
CA ILE A 9 -52.27 -23.12 7.77
C ILE A 9 -53.26 -22.12 7.16
N SER A 10 -54.37 -21.90 7.86
CA SER A 10 -55.51 -21.07 7.41
C SER A 10 -55.53 -19.66 8.00
N VAL A 11 -54.40 -19.18 8.53
CA VAL A 11 -54.22 -17.83 9.10
C VAL A 11 -53.11 -17.08 8.38
N ASN A 12 -53.20 -15.75 8.32
CA ASN A 12 -52.10 -14.92 7.81
C ASN A 12 -50.91 -15.00 8.76
N ILE A 13 -49.72 -15.29 8.23
CA ILE A 13 -48.50 -15.43 9.01
C ILE A 13 -47.44 -14.43 8.50
N SER A 14 -46.83 -13.68 9.42
CA SER A 14 -45.73 -12.78 9.08
C SER A 14 -44.43 -13.54 8.79
N GLU A 15 -44.21 -14.66 9.48
CA GLU A 15 -43.02 -15.50 9.36
C GLU A 15 -43.30 -16.96 9.72
N ALA A 16 -42.90 -17.89 8.85
CA ALA A 16 -42.93 -19.33 9.09
C ALA A 16 -41.52 -19.89 8.93
N ALA A 17 -41.03 -20.64 9.93
CA ALA A 17 -39.72 -21.27 9.88
C ALA A 17 -39.85 -22.78 10.13
N PHE A 18 -39.36 -23.59 9.18
CA PHE A 18 -39.34 -25.05 9.27
C PHE A 18 -37.90 -25.53 9.33
N LEU A 19 -37.43 -25.77 10.54
CA LEU A 19 -36.05 -26.17 10.82
C LEU A 19 -36.00 -27.68 11.11
N ASN A 20 -35.15 -28.41 10.38
CA ASN A 20 -35.00 -29.87 10.50
C ASN A 20 -36.33 -30.63 10.36
N VAL A 21 -37.19 -30.23 9.43
CA VAL A 21 -38.51 -30.82 9.25
C VAL A 21 -38.49 -31.80 8.08
N THR A 22 -38.91 -33.04 8.34
CA THR A 22 -39.11 -34.06 7.32
C THR A 22 -40.59 -34.44 7.30
N LEU A 23 -41.28 -34.20 6.20
CA LEU A 23 -42.63 -34.71 5.95
C LEU A 23 -42.51 -36.12 5.38
N ASP A 24 -43.44 -37.01 5.76
CA ASP A 24 -43.57 -38.26 5.01
C ASP A 24 -44.02 -38.00 3.55
N GLU A 25 -43.85 -39.00 2.67
CA GLU A 25 -44.13 -38.86 1.23
C GLU A 25 -45.58 -38.43 0.90
N THR A 26 -46.50 -38.64 1.84
CA THR A 26 -47.93 -38.33 1.69
C THR A 26 -48.36 -37.03 2.38
N SER A 27 -47.46 -36.41 3.13
CA SER A 27 -47.75 -35.24 3.96
C SER A 27 -47.44 -33.94 3.22
N LEU A 28 -48.37 -33.01 3.28
CA LEU A 28 -48.30 -31.70 2.64
C LEU A 28 -48.55 -30.59 3.66
N ILE A 29 -47.67 -29.59 3.68
CA ILE A 29 -47.94 -28.30 4.33
C ILE A 29 -48.58 -27.36 3.30
N THR A 30 -49.77 -26.83 3.58
CA THR A 30 -50.46 -25.86 2.71
C THR A 30 -50.70 -24.54 3.42
N PHE A 31 -50.22 -23.43 2.85
CA PHE A 31 -50.58 -22.07 3.26
C PHE A 31 -51.82 -21.61 2.50
N GLU A 32 -52.99 -21.67 3.14
CA GLU A 32 -54.26 -21.16 2.55
C GLU A 32 -54.36 -19.64 2.62
N LYS A 33 -53.46 -18.97 3.34
CA LYS A 33 -53.44 -17.53 3.56
C LYS A 33 -52.04 -16.97 3.29
N GLU A 34 -51.87 -15.65 3.40
CA GLU A 34 -50.60 -15.00 3.11
C GLU A 34 -49.50 -15.41 4.11
N CYS A 35 -48.28 -15.56 3.59
CA CYS A 35 -47.06 -15.78 4.36
C CYS A 35 -46.01 -14.77 3.90
N ALA A 36 -45.68 -13.80 4.74
CA ALA A 36 -44.75 -12.74 4.33
C ALA A 36 -43.29 -13.21 4.35
N SER A 37 -42.90 -14.11 5.24
CA SER A 37 -41.53 -14.63 5.32
C SER A 37 -41.51 -16.13 5.53
N LEU A 38 -40.68 -16.85 4.80
CA LEU A 38 -40.55 -18.31 4.89
C LEU A 38 -39.08 -18.71 5.03
N ASP A 39 -38.75 -19.49 6.05
CA ASP A 39 -37.43 -20.07 6.28
C ASP A 39 -37.54 -21.59 6.29
N LEU A 40 -36.79 -22.25 5.41
CA LEU A 40 -36.73 -23.70 5.26
C LEU A 40 -35.29 -24.15 5.49
N ASP A 41 -35.00 -24.73 6.65
CA ASP A 41 -33.65 -25.23 6.96
C ASP A 41 -33.69 -26.75 7.17
N MET A 42 -32.91 -27.49 6.38
CA MET A 42 -32.93 -28.96 6.34
C MET A 42 -34.37 -29.50 6.19
N PHE A 43 -35.17 -28.80 5.38
CA PHE A 43 -36.55 -29.18 5.09
C PHE A 43 -36.59 -30.27 4.01
N THR A 44 -37.37 -31.32 4.25
CA THR A 44 -37.62 -32.39 3.29
C THR A 44 -39.12 -32.65 3.28
N GLY A 45 -39.83 -32.30 2.22
CA GLY A 45 -41.28 -32.53 2.18
C GLY A 45 -41.99 -31.76 1.09
N GLN A 46 -43.31 -31.89 1.01
CA GLN A 46 -44.15 -31.09 0.13
C GLN A 46 -44.66 -29.83 0.85
N LEU A 47 -44.51 -28.66 0.21
CA LEU A 47 -45.02 -27.39 0.70
C LEU A 47 -45.72 -26.66 -0.45
N ASN A 48 -46.96 -26.22 -0.22
CA ASN A 48 -47.76 -25.49 -1.19
C ASN A 48 -48.21 -24.15 -0.59
N ALA A 49 -48.11 -23.08 -1.36
CA ALA A 49 -48.46 -21.73 -0.94
C ALA A 49 -49.32 -21.04 -2.01
N PRO A 50 -50.51 -21.59 -2.34
CA PRO A 50 -51.30 -21.18 -3.50
C PRO A 50 -51.76 -19.71 -3.46
N ASN A 51 -51.89 -19.13 -2.26
CA ASN A 51 -52.36 -17.76 -2.07
C ASN A 51 -51.24 -16.77 -1.72
N VAL A 52 -49.98 -17.20 -1.73
CA VAL A 52 -48.83 -16.31 -1.49
C VAL A 52 -48.37 -15.76 -2.83
N THR A 53 -48.66 -14.48 -3.08
CA THR A 53 -48.29 -13.81 -4.34
C THR A 53 -46.87 -13.24 -4.32
N ALA A 54 -46.30 -13.00 -3.13
CA ALA A 54 -44.91 -12.58 -2.94
C ALA A 54 -44.44 -12.83 -1.49
N PHE A 55 -43.15 -13.09 -1.31
CA PHE A 55 -42.47 -13.09 0.00
C PHE A 55 -41.74 -11.76 0.22
N ASN A 56 -41.73 -11.25 1.44
CA ASN A 56 -40.75 -10.26 1.91
C ASN A 56 -39.38 -10.92 2.12
N LYS A 57 -39.35 -12.17 2.58
CA LYS A 57 -38.12 -12.93 2.85
C LYS A 57 -38.34 -14.42 2.58
N LEU A 58 -37.49 -15.05 1.79
CA LEU A 58 -37.49 -16.50 1.57
C LEU A 58 -36.08 -17.04 1.80
N GLU A 59 -35.90 -17.85 2.85
CA GLU A 59 -34.64 -18.51 3.16
C GLU A 59 -34.78 -20.02 2.97
N VAL A 60 -33.85 -20.63 2.23
CA VAL A 60 -33.88 -22.05 1.90
C VAL A 60 -32.47 -22.61 2.09
N ASN A 61 -32.28 -23.42 3.12
CA ASN A 61 -31.00 -23.97 3.57
C ASN A 61 -31.08 -25.51 3.60
N ASP A 62 -30.14 -26.21 2.97
CA ASP A 62 -30.01 -27.68 3.04
C ASP A 62 -31.30 -28.47 2.67
N VAL A 63 -32.11 -27.94 1.74
CA VAL A 63 -33.37 -28.55 1.32
C VAL A 63 -33.16 -29.60 0.22
N LYS A 64 -33.74 -30.80 0.41
CA LYS A 64 -33.65 -31.95 -0.51
C LYS A 64 -35.05 -32.34 -1.02
N ASN A 65 -35.49 -31.86 -2.19
CA ASN A 65 -36.65 -32.46 -2.89
C ASN A 65 -36.91 -31.90 -4.30
N ASP A 66 -37.27 -32.78 -5.25
CA ASP A 66 -37.11 -32.53 -6.69
C ASP A 66 -38.34 -32.07 -7.48
N LEU A 67 -39.57 -32.11 -6.95
CA LEU A 67 -40.75 -31.89 -7.81
C LEU A 67 -41.67 -30.72 -7.42
N LEU A 68 -41.59 -30.19 -6.19
CA LEU A 68 -42.58 -29.21 -5.70
C LEU A 68 -42.00 -27.96 -5.03
N LEU A 69 -40.68 -27.85 -4.83
CA LEU A 69 -40.09 -26.54 -4.52
C LEU A 69 -40.23 -25.57 -5.70
N SER A 70 -40.39 -26.07 -6.93
CA SER A 70 -40.56 -25.25 -8.12
C SER A 70 -41.73 -24.27 -8.01
N SER A 71 -42.87 -24.68 -7.44
CA SER A 71 -44.01 -23.80 -7.23
C SER A 71 -43.69 -22.72 -6.20
N LEU A 72 -43.02 -23.07 -5.10
CA LEU A 72 -42.62 -22.11 -4.07
C LEU A 72 -41.59 -21.10 -4.59
N LEU A 73 -40.58 -21.58 -5.33
CA LEU A 73 -39.49 -20.77 -5.88
C LEU A 73 -39.94 -19.89 -7.07
N SER A 74 -41.13 -20.16 -7.64
CA SER A 74 -41.77 -19.29 -8.64
C SER A 74 -42.52 -18.11 -8.04
N ILE A 75 -42.69 -18.07 -6.71
CA ILE A 75 -43.28 -16.93 -6.02
C ILE A 75 -42.20 -15.84 -5.87
N PRO A 76 -42.45 -14.60 -6.33
CA PRO A 76 -41.51 -13.48 -6.15
C PRO A 76 -41.11 -13.28 -4.68
N ALA A 77 -39.85 -13.01 -4.39
CA ALA A 77 -39.38 -12.70 -3.04
C ALA A 77 -38.61 -11.38 -3.01
N LYS A 78 -38.87 -10.48 -2.06
CA LYS A 78 -38.11 -9.24 -1.90
C LYS A 78 -36.67 -9.52 -1.48
N ASN A 79 -36.50 -10.40 -0.47
CA ASN A 79 -35.20 -10.90 -0.02
C ASN A 79 -35.15 -12.42 -0.17
N TYR A 80 -34.17 -12.96 -0.90
CA TYR A 80 -33.98 -14.41 -1.04
C TYR A 80 -32.58 -14.85 -0.59
N THR A 81 -32.52 -15.84 0.29
CA THR A 81 -31.27 -16.49 0.71
C THR A 81 -31.35 -18.00 0.45
N GLY A 82 -30.45 -18.54 -0.37
CA GLY A 82 -30.39 -19.99 -0.64
C GLY A 82 -29.02 -20.56 -0.27
N THR A 83 -28.96 -21.61 0.57
CA THR A 83 -27.73 -22.36 0.84
C THR A 83 -27.93 -23.87 0.66
N ARG A 84 -26.98 -24.53 -0.01
CA ARG A 84 -26.94 -26.01 -0.20
C ARG A 84 -28.26 -26.65 -0.66
N MET A 85 -28.89 -26.08 -1.67
CA MET A 85 -30.11 -26.66 -2.26
C MET A 85 -29.73 -27.71 -3.30
N VAL A 86 -30.44 -28.84 -3.33
CA VAL A 86 -30.42 -29.79 -4.45
C VAL A 86 -31.72 -29.58 -5.24
N LEU A 87 -31.60 -29.23 -6.52
CA LEU A 87 -32.75 -28.91 -7.38
C LEU A 87 -32.66 -29.76 -8.65
N ASP A 88 -33.55 -30.74 -8.84
CA ASP A 88 -33.78 -31.34 -10.15
C ASP A 88 -34.87 -30.64 -10.97
N ASN A 89 -34.58 -30.37 -12.24
CA ASN A 89 -35.52 -29.86 -13.25
C ASN A 89 -36.32 -28.58 -12.88
N VAL A 90 -35.82 -27.74 -11.95
CA VAL A 90 -36.53 -26.52 -11.54
C VAL A 90 -36.19 -25.35 -12.45
N THR A 91 -37.20 -24.72 -13.04
CA THR A 91 -37.05 -23.40 -13.69
C THR A 91 -37.27 -22.31 -12.65
N PHE A 92 -36.23 -21.57 -12.32
CA PHE A 92 -36.27 -20.50 -11.32
C PHE A 92 -36.69 -19.17 -11.95
N TYR A 93 -37.97 -18.81 -11.84
CA TYR A 93 -38.47 -17.48 -12.23
C TYR A 93 -38.59 -16.63 -10.98
N CYS A 94 -37.55 -15.87 -10.62
CA CYS A 94 -37.63 -15.03 -9.44
C CYS A 94 -37.35 -13.57 -9.79
N LYS A 95 -38.35 -12.72 -9.53
CA LYS A 95 -38.25 -11.26 -9.58
C LYS A 95 -37.90 -10.79 -8.17
N VAL A 96 -36.60 -10.69 -7.87
CA VAL A 96 -36.08 -10.42 -6.51
C VAL A 96 -35.54 -9.00 -6.40
N GLU A 97 -35.81 -8.30 -5.29
CA GLU A 97 -35.19 -7.00 -5.00
C GLU A 97 -33.81 -7.14 -4.34
N GLN A 98 -33.54 -8.23 -3.59
CA GLN A 98 -32.26 -8.58 -2.99
C GLN A 98 -32.03 -10.11 -2.95
N THR A 99 -31.01 -10.60 -3.67
CA THR A 99 -30.66 -12.03 -3.70
C THR A 99 -29.29 -12.27 -3.06
N LYS A 100 -29.20 -13.10 -2.03
CA LYS A 100 -27.92 -13.66 -1.53
C LYS A 100 -27.94 -15.18 -1.71
N LEU A 101 -27.51 -15.64 -2.87
CA LEU A 101 -27.32 -17.08 -3.10
C LEU A 101 -25.92 -17.48 -2.60
N ARG A 102 -25.84 -18.28 -1.54
CA ARG A 102 -24.59 -18.88 -1.05
C ARG A 102 -24.70 -20.40 -1.22
N SER A 103 -24.78 -20.88 -2.46
CA SER A 103 -25.09 -22.28 -2.74
C SER A 103 -23.92 -23.05 -3.35
N TYR A 104 -23.74 -24.27 -2.87
CA TYR A 104 -23.23 -25.41 -3.64
C TYR A 104 -24.50 -26.13 -4.14
N ILE A 105 -24.83 -26.02 -5.43
CA ILE A 105 -25.97 -26.73 -6.02
C ILE A 105 -25.42 -27.96 -6.74
N GLU A 106 -25.70 -29.15 -6.22
CA GLU A 106 -25.53 -30.39 -6.98
C GLU A 106 -26.78 -30.59 -7.84
N SER A 107 -26.57 -30.77 -9.14
CA SER A 107 -27.62 -30.98 -10.14
C SER A 107 -27.20 -32.14 -11.01
N ASP A 108 -28.15 -33.02 -11.37
CA ASP A 108 -27.94 -33.99 -12.43
C ASP A 108 -27.81 -33.28 -13.80
N ALA A 109 -27.14 -33.95 -14.74
CA ALA A 109 -26.51 -33.36 -15.94
C ALA A 109 -27.43 -32.66 -16.98
N ASN A 110 -28.74 -32.55 -16.72
CA ASN A 110 -29.73 -32.06 -17.70
C ASN A 110 -30.45 -30.76 -17.31
N ASN A 111 -30.16 -30.14 -16.17
CA ASN A 111 -30.88 -28.94 -15.74
C ASN A 111 -30.32 -27.66 -16.37
N THR A 112 -31.20 -26.81 -16.91
CA THR A 112 -30.88 -25.47 -17.44
C THR A 112 -31.56 -24.40 -16.58
N ILE A 113 -30.79 -23.54 -15.91
CA ILE A 113 -31.37 -22.35 -15.27
C ILE A 113 -31.71 -21.37 -16.39
N ARG A 114 -33.01 -21.21 -16.70
CA ARG A 114 -33.50 -20.23 -17.66
C ARG A 114 -33.79 -18.91 -16.94
N THR A 115 -32.97 -17.90 -17.26
CA THR A 115 -33.21 -16.46 -17.05
C THR A 115 -33.07 -15.92 -15.62
N LEU A 116 -31.92 -15.27 -15.35
CA LEU A 116 -31.84 -14.16 -14.40
C LEU A 116 -32.17 -12.88 -15.18
N GLU A 117 -33.42 -12.45 -15.21
CA GLU A 117 -33.76 -11.08 -15.62
C GLU A 117 -33.33 -10.13 -14.50
N ALA A 118 -32.09 -9.66 -14.55
CA ALA A 118 -31.58 -8.62 -13.66
C ALA A 118 -32.19 -7.25 -14.01
N SER A 119 -33.52 -7.14 -13.92
CA SER A 119 -34.25 -5.90 -14.08
C SER A 119 -34.13 -5.08 -12.79
N ASN A 120 -32.99 -4.39 -12.67
CA ASN A 120 -32.68 -3.36 -11.68
C ASN A 120 -32.50 -3.82 -10.22
N ARG A 121 -31.24 -3.66 -9.79
CA ARG A 121 -30.75 -3.47 -8.41
C ARG A 121 -30.36 -4.75 -7.65
N GLU A 122 -29.05 -4.79 -7.37
CA GLU A 122 -28.31 -5.64 -6.43
C GLU A 122 -27.63 -6.90 -7.00
N ASN A 123 -26.35 -7.05 -6.64
CA ASN A 123 -25.35 -7.97 -7.17
C ASN A 123 -25.71 -9.44 -6.93
N PRO A 124 -26.08 -10.24 -7.95
CA PRO A 124 -26.12 -11.68 -7.80
C PRO A 124 -24.67 -12.22 -7.79
N ASP A 125 -24.13 -12.54 -6.62
CA ASP A 125 -22.97 -13.43 -6.51
C ASP A 125 -23.51 -14.85 -6.65
N VAL A 126 -23.17 -15.51 -7.76
CA VAL A 126 -23.66 -16.85 -8.04
C VAL A 126 -22.48 -17.81 -8.23
N ASP A 127 -22.24 -18.61 -7.20
CA ASP A 127 -21.23 -19.65 -7.18
C ASP A 127 -21.85 -20.93 -7.79
N PHE A 128 -21.42 -21.27 -9.01
CA PHE A 128 -21.87 -22.49 -9.67
C PHE A 128 -20.70 -23.46 -9.74
N ASN A 129 -20.88 -24.65 -9.19
CA ASN A 129 -20.08 -25.80 -9.57
C ASN A 129 -21.08 -26.78 -10.20
N LYS A 130 -20.98 -27.00 -11.53
CA LYS A 130 -21.69 -28.04 -12.31
C LYS A 130 -23.05 -27.71 -12.97
N ILE A 131 -23.56 -26.48 -12.93
CA ILE A 131 -24.85 -26.14 -13.60
C ILE A 131 -24.63 -25.35 -14.90
N GLY A 132 -25.29 -25.77 -15.98
CA GLY A 132 -25.42 -24.98 -17.19
C GLY A 132 -26.32 -23.77 -16.97
N ILE A 133 -25.73 -22.58 -16.84
CA ILE A 133 -26.49 -21.32 -16.83
C ILE A 133 -26.89 -21.01 -18.26
N ASN A 134 -28.15 -20.66 -18.49
CA ASN A 134 -28.54 -20.02 -19.74
C ASN A 134 -28.05 -18.58 -19.74
N THR A 135 -26.82 -18.38 -20.20
CA THR A 135 -26.18 -17.07 -20.35
C THR A 135 -26.61 -16.34 -21.62
N THR A 136 -27.63 -16.78 -22.38
CA THR A 136 -27.97 -16.20 -23.69
C THR A 136 -28.15 -14.68 -23.72
N ASN A 137 -28.53 -14.05 -22.61
CA ASN A 137 -28.64 -12.59 -22.50
C ASN A 137 -27.28 -11.89 -22.24
N LEU A 138 -26.28 -12.58 -21.70
CA LEU A 138 -24.93 -12.06 -21.41
C LEU A 138 -23.87 -12.55 -22.39
N VAL A 139 -24.12 -13.71 -23.01
CA VAL A 139 -23.22 -14.43 -23.90
C VAL A 139 -24.04 -15.03 -25.05
N LYS A 140 -23.89 -14.49 -26.25
CA LYS A 140 -24.53 -15.00 -27.47
C LYS A 140 -23.73 -16.17 -28.03
N GLN A 141 -24.39 -17.30 -28.26
CA GLN A 141 -23.83 -18.42 -29.02
C GLN A 141 -23.98 -18.14 -30.52
N ILE A 142 -22.94 -18.46 -31.30
CA ILE A 142 -22.95 -18.22 -32.75
C ILE A 142 -23.71 -19.34 -33.49
N GLU A 143 -23.58 -20.60 -33.07
CA GLU A 143 -24.06 -21.76 -33.86
C GLU A 143 -24.46 -22.97 -32.98
N SER A 144 -25.59 -22.93 -32.25
CA SER A 144 -26.21 -24.16 -31.70
C SER A 144 -27.58 -23.90 -31.07
N THR A 145 -28.53 -24.78 -31.32
CA THR A 145 -29.88 -24.72 -30.75
C THR A 145 -30.06 -25.49 -29.44
N VAL A 146 -29.07 -26.22 -28.88
CA VAL A 146 -29.39 -27.23 -27.85
C VAL A 146 -28.41 -27.44 -26.66
N LEU A 147 -27.18 -26.91 -26.59
CA LEU A 147 -26.26 -27.24 -25.47
C LEU A 147 -25.60 -26.01 -24.79
N PRO A 148 -25.37 -26.05 -23.46
CA PRO A 148 -24.74 -24.93 -22.74
C PRO A 148 -23.28 -24.71 -23.20
N CYS A 149 -22.93 -23.46 -23.53
CA CYS A 149 -21.60 -23.05 -24.02
C CYS A 149 -20.51 -23.27 -22.97
N ILE A 150 -20.89 -23.17 -21.70
CA ILE A 150 -20.02 -23.15 -20.53
C ILE A 150 -20.29 -24.40 -19.70
N LYS A 151 -19.24 -25.15 -19.39
CA LYS A 151 -19.21 -26.32 -18.53
C LYS A 151 -18.24 -26.04 -17.39
N ASP A 152 -18.63 -26.33 -16.16
CA ASP A 152 -17.80 -26.17 -14.96
C ASP A 152 -17.39 -24.70 -14.69
N GLY A 153 -17.03 -24.38 -13.44
CA GLY A 153 -16.58 -23.04 -13.05
C GLY A 153 -17.64 -22.05 -12.59
N LYS A 154 -17.19 -20.96 -11.97
CA LYS A 154 -17.99 -19.91 -11.34
C LYS A 154 -18.11 -18.71 -12.28
N ILE A 155 -19.30 -18.14 -12.33
CA ILE A 155 -19.57 -16.91 -13.10
C ILE A 155 -20.15 -15.88 -12.15
N ARG A 156 -19.47 -14.74 -12.00
CA ARG A 156 -19.95 -13.64 -11.16
C ARG A 156 -20.32 -12.45 -12.03
N LEU A 157 -21.53 -11.93 -11.84
CA LEU A 157 -21.97 -10.68 -12.46
C LEU A 157 -22.15 -9.62 -11.37
N LEU A 158 -21.31 -8.59 -11.41
CA LEU A 158 -21.38 -7.47 -10.47
C LEU A 158 -21.98 -6.25 -11.17
N ILE A 159 -23.18 -5.85 -10.73
CA ILE A 159 -23.87 -4.62 -11.15
C ILE A 159 -23.77 -3.63 -10.00
N LEU A 160 -22.78 -2.74 -10.08
CA LEU A 160 -22.42 -1.89 -8.94
C LEU A 160 -23.48 -0.83 -8.65
N LYS A 161 -23.91 -0.75 -7.38
CA LYS A 161 -24.85 0.26 -6.88
C LYS A 161 -24.34 1.68 -7.21
N GLY A 162 -25.21 2.53 -7.75
CA GLY A 162 -24.96 3.96 -7.94
C GLY A 162 -24.42 4.39 -9.31
N GLN A 163 -24.00 3.47 -10.18
CA GLN A 163 -23.57 3.82 -11.54
C GLN A 163 -24.44 3.11 -12.59
N LYS A 164 -25.25 3.88 -13.33
CA LYS A 164 -25.95 3.36 -14.52
C LYS A 164 -24.90 2.89 -15.53
N ASN A 165 -25.01 1.64 -16.00
CA ASN A 165 -24.29 1.07 -17.16
C ASN A 165 -22.84 0.55 -16.94
N CYS A 166 -22.39 0.28 -15.70
CA CYS A 166 -21.11 -0.40 -15.49
C CYS A 166 -21.36 -1.82 -14.98
N THR A 167 -21.21 -2.80 -15.87
CA THR A 167 -21.34 -4.23 -15.56
C THR A 167 -19.97 -4.89 -15.62
N THR A 168 -19.62 -5.56 -14.53
CA THR A 168 -18.42 -6.41 -14.44
C THR A 168 -18.87 -7.87 -14.52
N LEU A 169 -18.26 -8.61 -15.44
CA LEU A 169 -18.42 -10.06 -15.55
C LEU A 169 -17.10 -10.73 -15.15
N SER A 170 -17.16 -11.75 -14.30
CA SER A 170 -16.02 -12.57 -13.91
C SER A 170 -16.28 -14.03 -14.27
N PHE A 171 -15.30 -14.67 -14.89
CA PHE A 171 -15.23 -16.12 -15.10
C PHE A 171 -14.10 -16.68 -14.25
N ASP A 172 -14.38 -17.66 -13.40
CA ASP A 172 -13.40 -18.35 -12.56
C ASP A 172 -13.51 -19.87 -12.78
N ASP A 173 -12.44 -20.51 -13.27
CA ASP A 173 -12.35 -21.96 -13.51
C ASP A 173 -13.35 -22.48 -14.56
N VAL A 174 -13.58 -21.69 -15.62
CA VAL A 174 -14.60 -21.92 -16.64
C VAL A 174 -14.04 -22.71 -17.83
N LYS A 175 -14.78 -23.74 -18.29
CA LYS A 175 -14.48 -24.47 -19.53
C LYS A 175 -15.55 -24.22 -20.59
N VAL A 176 -15.16 -23.82 -21.80
CA VAL A 176 -16.12 -23.62 -22.90
C VAL A 176 -16.02 -24.70 -23.97
N LYS A 177 -17.17 -25.13 -24.49
CA LYS A 177 -17.23 -26.17 -25.55
C LYS A 177 -17.40 -25.62 -26.95
N GLN A 178 -17.88 -24.39 -27.05
CA GLN A 178 -18.24 -23.73 -28.31
C GLN A 178 -17.80 -22.27 -28.25
N THR A 179 -17.74 -21.63 -29.41
CA THR A 179 -17.46 -20.20 -29.50
C THR A 179 -18.55 -19.40 -28.81
N CYS A 180 -18.15 -18.55 -27.87
CA CYS A 180 -19.06 -17.74 -27.09
C CYS A 180 -18.75 -16.24 -27.36
N ILE A 181 -19.77 -15.42 -27.61
CA ILE A 181 -19.63 -13.95 -27.77
C ILE A 181 -20.18 -13.27 -26.52
N ILE A 182 -19.40 -12.41 -25.86
CA ILE A 182 -19.87 -11.60 -24.75
C ILE A 182 -20.76 -10.46 -25.24
N GLU A 183 -21.83 -10.11 -24.53
CA GLU A 183 -22.76 -9.06 -24.94
C GLU A 183 -22.15 -7.65 -24.88
N GLU A 184 -22.73 -6.68 -25.60
CA GLU A 184 -22.26 -5.29 -25.70
C GLU A 184 -22.36 -4.49 -24.40
N SER A 185 -23.18 -4.94 -23.44
CA SER A 185 -23.40 -4.22 -22.18
C SER A 185 -22.22 -4.32 -21.21
N ILE A 186 -21.31 -5.29 -21.38
CA ILE A 186 -20.21 -5.60 -20.46
C ILE A 186 -19.00 -4.69 -20.68
N GLN A 187 -18.66 -3.90 -19.67
CA GLN A 187 -17.53 -2.96 -19.73
C GLN A 187 -16.25 -3.52 -19.12
N ILE A 188 -16.37 -4.41 -18.13
CA ILE A 188 -15.25 -5.04 -17.43
C ILE A 188 -15.42 -6.55 -17.48
N LEU A 189 -14.38 -7.24 -17.97
CA LEU A 189 -14.32 -8.69 -18.00
C LEU A 189 -13.08 -9.17 -17.25
N VAL A 190 -13.31 -10.05 -16.28
CA VAL A 190 -12.26 -10.75 -15.54
C VAL A 190 -12.38 -12.24 -15.87
N ILE A 191 -11.26 -12.86 -16.21
CA ILE A 191 -11.18 -14.26 -16.60
C ILE A 191 -10.02 -14.87 -15.82
N ASN A 192 -10.30 -15.95 -15.11
CA ASN A 192 -9.33 -16.66 -14.30
C ASN A 192 -9.52 -18.16 -14.54
N LYS A 193 -8.46 -18.86 -14.96
CA LYS A 193 -8.48 -20.28 -15.33
C LYS A 193 -9.55 -20.59 -16.37
N TYR A 194 -9.26 -20.25 -17.61
CA TYR A 194 -10.20 -20.43 -18.71
C TYR A 194 -9.65 -21.44 -19.72
N SER A 195 -10.43 -22.47 -20.01
CA SER A 195 -10.05 -23.53 -20.93
C SER A 195 -11.14 -23.80 -21.97
N SER A 196 -10.77 -24.40 -23.09
CA SER A 196 -11.68 -24.66 -24.21
C SER A 196 -11.59 -26.10 -24.68
N GLU A 197 -12.73 -26.72 -24.93
CA GLU A 197 -12.82 -27.93 -25.77
C GLU A 197 -12.98 -27.51 -27.23
N ASN A 198 -12.49 -28.36 -28.15
CA ASN A 198 -12.70 -28.22 -29.60
C ASN A 198 -12.25 -26.87 -30.19
N ASN A 199 -11.19 -26.26 -29.66
CA ASN A 199 -10.70 -24.94 -30.08
C ASN A 199 -11.76 -23.83 -30.00
N ALA A 200 -12.71 -23.93 -29.08
CA ALA A 200 -13.69 -22.88 -28.82
C ALA A 200 -12.99 -21.54 -28.53
N VAL A 201 -13.56 -20.44 -29.05
CA VAL A 201 -13.01 -19.09 -28.91
C VAL A 201 -13.95 -18.24 -28.04
N LEU A 202 -13.39 -17.41 -27.17
CA LEU A 202 -14.16 -16.37 -26.49
C LEU A 202 -14.03 -15.06 -27.26
N CYS A 203 -15.11 -14.63 -27.91
CA CYS A 203 -15.17 -13.35 -28.60
C CYS A 203 -15.69 -12.28 -27.65
N VAL A 204 -14.94 -11.19 -27.45
CA VAL A 204 -15.37 -10.07 -26.62
C VAL A 204 -16.05 -8.98 -27.46
N SER A 205 -17.06 -8.30 -26.89
CA SER A 205 -17.83 -7.28 -27.61
C SER A 205 -17.12 -5.93 -27.71
N LYS A 206 -17.68 -5.07 -28.57
CA LYS A 206 -17.25 -3.69 -28.79
C LYS A 206 -17.24 -2.84 -27.53
N GLY A 207 -18.22 -3.03 -26.63
CA GLY A 207 -18.40 -2.23 -25.42
C GLY A 207 -17.38 -2.50 -24.31
N LEU A 208 -16.56 -3.55 -24.45
CA LEU A 208 -15.58 -3.92 -23.45
C LEU A 208 -14.46 -2.87 -23.37
N LYS A 209 -14.28 -2.30 -22.18
CA LYS A 209 -13.23 -1.31 -21.90
C LYS A 209 -12.03 -1.89 -21.16
N TYR A 210 -12.26 -2.97 -20.41
CA TYR A 210 -11.29 -3.54 -19.47
C TYR A 210 -11.31 -5.07 -19.55
N LEU A 211 -10.17 -5.68 -19.82
CA LEU A 211 -10.00 -7.13 -19.87
C LEU A 211 -8.84 -7.59 -18.97
N HIS A 212 -9.14 -8.48 -18.02
CA HIS A 212 -8.15 -9.17 -17.20
C HIS A 212 -8.25 -10.67 -17.43
N VAL A 213 -7.15 -11.30 -17.83
CA VAL A 213 -7.05 -12.73 -18.07
C VAL A 213 -5.91 -13.32 -17.25
N THR A 214 -6.20 -14.38 -16.50
CA THR A 214 -5.24 -15.16 -15.73
C THR A 214 -5.40 -16.64 -16.08
N TYR A 215 -4.31 -17.33 -16.40
CA TYR A 215 -4.30 -18.78 -16.70
C TYR A 215 -5.31 -19.19 -17.80
N SER A 216 -5.26 -18.56 -18.98
CA SER A 216 -6.08 -18.99 -20.12
C SER A 216 -5.30 -19.84 -21.11
N GLU A 217 -5.73 -21.08 -21.31
CA GLU A 217 -5.22 -21.96 -22.38
C GLU A 217 -5.89 -21.65 -23.73
N THR A 218 -7.03 -20.97 -23.69
CA THR A 218 -7.85 -20.64 -24.85
C THR A 218 -7.45 -19.31 -25.46
N ASN A 219 -7.60 -19.22 -26.79
CA ASN A 219 -7.51 -17.96 -27.52
C ASN A 219 -8.74 -17.08 -27.24
N ILE A 220 -8.50 -15.86 -26.72
CA ILE A 220 -9.54 -14.85 -26.53
C ILE A 220 -9.47 -13.89 -27.71
N ASP A 221 -10.51 -13.91 -28.53
CA ASP A 221 -10.61 -13.03 -29.69
C ASP A 221 -11.10 -11.65 -29.25
N ILE A 222 -10.15 -10.71 -29.21
CA ILE A 222 -10.39 -9.31 -28.89
C ILE A 222 -10.59 -8.42 -30.10
N SER A 223 -10.61 -8.96 -31.32
CA SER A 223 -10.65 -8.17 -32.57
C SER A 223 -11.83 -7.20 -32.67
N GLN A 224 -12.96 -7.52 -32.02
CA GLN A 224 -14.16 -6.68 -32.00
C GLN A 224 -14.20 -5.66 -30.86
N ALA A 225 -13.30 -5.72 -29.86
CA ALA A 225 -13.28 -4.83 -28.70
C ALA A 225 -12.63 -3.47 -29.01
N SER A 226 -13.26 -2.68 -29.88
CA SER A 226 -12.71 -1.38 -30.31
C SER A 226 -12.53 -0.37 -29.17
N ASP A 227 -13.33 -0.51 -28.11
CA ASP A 227 -13.34 0.41 -26.97
C ASP A 227 -12.39 -0.03 -25.84
N LEU A 228 -11.65 -1.13 -26.02
CA LEU A 228 -10.72 -1.65 -25.03
C LEU A 228 -9.63 -0.63 -24.72
N LYS A 229 -9.53 -0.24 -23.46
CA LYS A 229 -8.54 0.72 -22.94
C LYS A 229 -7.48 0.07 -22.09
N ALA A 230 -7.81 -1.02 -21.39
CA ALA A 230 -6.86 -1.70 -20.52
C ALA A 230 -6.92 -3.21 -20.71
N LEU A 231 -5.73 -3.82 -20.77
CA LEU A 231 -5.55 -5.25 -20.91
C LEU A 231 -4.51 -5.75 -19.91
N ARG A 232 -4.86 -6.76 -19.12
CA ARG A 232 -3.94 -7.50 -18.24
C ARG A 232 -3.98 -8.98 -18.62
N LEU A 233 -2.81 -9.56 -18.91
CA LEU A 233 -2.64 -10.95 -19.29
C LEU A 233 -1.61 -11.60 -18.38
N VAL A 234 -1.97 -12.70 -17.74
CA VAL A 234 -1.11 -13.45 -16.82
C VAL A 234 -1.17 -14.93 -17.19
N HIS A 235 -0.03 -15.57 -17.47
CA HIS A 235 0.04 -16.99 -17.87
C HIS A 235 -0.96 -17.36 -18.98
N SER A 236 -1.06 -16.53 -20.02
CA SER A 236 -2.08 -16.67 -21.07
C SER A 236 -1.48 -16.49 -22.45
N GLN A 237 -2.09 -17.08 -23.48
CA GLN A 237 -1.68 -16.85 -24.86
C GLN A 237 -2.01 -15.42 -25.30
N LEU A 238 -1.10 -14.78 -26.04
CA LEU A 238 -1.30 -13.45 -26.61
C LEU A 238 -1.69 -13.54 -28.09
N THR A 239 -2.92 -13.14 -28.40
CA THR A 239 -3.33 -12.84 -29.79
C THR A 239 -3.24 -11.35 -30.03
N TYR A 240 -2.33 -10.95 -30.93
CA TYR A 240 -2.08 -9.54 -31.23
C TYR A 240 -2.97 -9.08 -32.39
N ASP A 241 -3.93 -8.22 -32.07
CA ASP A 241 -4.70 -7.47 -33.08
C ASP A 241 -4.21 -6.02 -33.09
N ARG A 242 -3.55 -5.60 -34.17
CA ARG A 242 -2.99 -4.26 -34.28
C ARG A 242 -4.04 -3.16 -34.02
N LYS A 243 -5.29 -3.30 -34.47
CA LYS A 243 -6.31 -2.25 -34.32
C LYS A 243 -6.68 -2.07 -32.85
N VAL A 244 -6.84 -3.17 -32.12
CA VAL A 244 -7.22 -3.16 -30.70
C VAL A 244 -6.08 -2.60 -29.84
N TYR A 245 -4.85 -3.08 -30.06
CA TYR A 245 -3.67 -2.64 -29.29
C TYR A 245 -3.27 -1.19 -29.57
N MET A 246 -3.76 -0.59 -30.66
CA MET A 246 -3.56 0.84 -30.94
C MET A 246 -4.39 1.76 -30.04
N ASN A 247 -5.48 1.25 -29.45
CA ASN A 247 -6.40 2.00 -28.60
C ASN A 247 -6.14 1.85 -27.10
N LEU A 248 -5.28 0.90 -26.71
CA LEU A 248 -4.93 0.67 -25.31
C LEU A 248 -4.22 1.88 -24.71
N THR A 249 -4.62 2.22 -23.49
CA THR A 249 -3.91 3.17 -22.61
C THR A 249 -3.10 2.44 -21.54
N TYR A 250 -3.45 1.19 -21.24
CA TYR A 250 -2.77 0.33 -20.27
C TYR A 250 -2.59 -1.09 -20.81
N LEU A 251 -1.38 -1.65 -20.64
CA LEU A 251 -1.07 -3.03 -20.96
C LEU A 251 -0.16 -3.63 -19.88
N ASN A 252 -0.56 -4.75 -19.30
CA ASN A 252 0.25 -5.56 -18.39
C ASN A 252 0.31 -7.00 -18.90
N ILE A 253 1.52 -7.50 -19.15
CA ILE A 253 1.77 -8.87 -19.60
C ILE A 253 2.71 -9.53 -18.60
N GLU A 254 2.29 -10.66 -18.04
CA GLU A 254 3.04 -11.43 -17.06
C GLU A 254 3.13 -12.91 -17.44
N ASP A 255 4.36 -13.43 -17.48
CA ASP A 255 4.69 -14.83 -17.81
C ASP A 255 4.04 -15.31 -19.12
N VAL A 256 4.34 -14.57 -20.20
CA VAL A 256 3.85 -14.82 -21.55
C VAL A 256 5.03 -14.93 -22.52
N VAL A 257 4.92 -15.87 -23.45
CA VAL A 257 5.86 -16.03 -24.58
C VAL A 257 5.28 -15.36 -25.82
N LEU A 258 6.07 -14.49 -26.43
CA LEU A 258 5.69 -13.68 -27.59
C LEU A 258 6.41 -14.21 -28.82
N ASN A 259 5.62 -14.75 -29.75
CA ASN A 259 6.08 -15.41 -30.98
C ASN A 259 5.73 -14.59 -32.23
N GLN A 260 5.69 -13.27 -32.11
CA GLN A 260 5.43 -12.35 -33.21
C GLN A 260 5.89 -10.93 -32.85
N ASP A 261 6.10 -10.11 -33.87
CA ASP A 261 6.39 -8.69 -33.67
C ASP A 261 5.16 -7.97 -33.09
N ILE A 262 5.40 -7.15 -32.07
CA ILE A 262 4.36 -6.35 -31.42
C ILE A 262 4.74 -4.89 -31.51
N SER A 263 3.81 -4.06 -31.97
CA SER A 263 3.99 -2.62 -32.09
C SER A 263 2.82 -1.90 -31.45
N LEU A 264 3.04 -1.34 -30.26
CA LEU A 264 1.96 -0.72 -29.50
C LEU A 264 1.62 0.68 -30.03
N GLY A 265 0.35 1.07 -29.85
CA GLY A 265 -0.14 2.39 -30.27
C GLY A 265 0.46 3.55 -29.49
N SER A 266 0.36 4.75 -30.07
CA SER A 266 0.76 6.01 -29.44
C SER A 266 -0.13 6.41 -28.26
N ASN A 267 -1.28 5.76 -28.08
CA ASN A 267 -2.21 6.00 -26.98
C ASN A 267 -1.75 5.35 -25.66
N LEU A 268 -0.87 4.36 -25.72
CA LEU A 268 -0.41 3.63 -24.55
C LEU A 268 0.35 4.55 -23.59
N LYS A 269 -0.11 4.60 -22.33
CA LYS A 269 0.51 5.38 -21.26
C LYS A 269 1.29 4.49 -20.30
N THR A 270 0.78 3.29 -20.01
CA THR A 270 1.37 2.38 -19.03
C THR A 270 1.62 1.02 -19.67
N LEU A 271 2.87 0.57 -19.62
CA LEU A 271 3.29 -0.76 -20.07
C LEU A 271 4.05 -1.48 -18.94
N LYS A 272 3.57 -2.66 -18.56
CA LYS A 272 4.25 -3.59 -17.65
C LYS A 272 4.53 -4.90 -18.37
N LEU A 273 5.79 -5.33 -18.37
CA LEU A 273 6.25 -6.63 -18.85
C LEU A 273 6.96 -7.33 -17.70
N ASP A 274 6.42 -8.43 -17.18
CA ASP A 274 7.07 -9.25 -16.15
C ASP A 274 7.22 -10.70 -16.61
N LYS A 275 8.44 -11.26 -16.54
CA LYS A 275 8.73 -12.62 -17.02
C LYS A 275 8.30 -12.87 -18.48
N VAL A 276 8.31 -11.85 -19.32
CA VAL A 276 7.92 -11.96 -20.73
C VAL A 276 9.09 -12.43 -21.56
N THR A 277 8.86 -13.39 -22.46
CA THR A 277 9.89 -13.88 -23.39
C THR A 277 9.52 -13.49 -24.81
N VAL A 278 10.28 -12.59 -25.43
CA VAL A 278 10.17 -12.27 -26.86
C VAL A 278 11.10 -13.21 -27.63
N ASN A 279 10.54 -14.22 -28.29
CA ASN A 279 11.32 -15.20 -29.02
C ASN A 279 11.99 -14.58 -30.25
N GLU A 280 13.16 -15.10 -30.63
CA GLU A 280 13.79 -14.70 -31.89
C GLU A 280 13.00 -15.25 -33.10
N PRO A 281 12.91 -14.50 -34.22
CA PRO A 281 13.56 -13.22 -34.51
C PRO A 281 12.72 -11.98 -34.13
N PHE A 282 11.70 -12.13 -33.30
CA PHE A 282 10.69 -11.11 -33.07
C PHE A 282 11.17 -9.93 -32.23
N ILE A 283 10.51 -8.78 -32.40
CA ILE A 283 10.80 -7.53 -31.73
C ILE A 283 9.54 -6.98 -31.07
N PHE A 284 9.68 -6.56 -29.81
CA PHE A 284 8.65 -5.80 -29.12
C PHE A 284 8.96 -4.30 -29.18
N LYS A 285 8.18 -3.56 -29.96
CA LYS A 285 8.36 -2.13 -30.19
C LYS A 285 7.52 -1.29 -29.24
N ILE A 286 8.19 -0.41 -28.50
CA ILE A 286 7.58 0.48 -27.51
C ILE A 286 7.65 1.91 -28.02
N ASN A 287 6.49 2.58 -28.04
CA ASN A 287 6.37 3.95 -28.55
C ASN A 287 6.82 4.99 -27.52
N SER A 288 7.16 6.21 -27.97
CA SER A 288 7.67 7.31 -27.14
C SER A 288 6.65 7.89 -26.16
N ASN A 289 5.36 7.61 -26.36
CA ASN A 289 4.27 8.19 -25.56
C ASN A 289 4.02 7.51 -24.21
N VAL A 290 4.72 6.40 -23.93
CA VAL A 290 4.60 5.65 -22.68
C VAL A 290 5.13 6.50 -21.52
N SER A 291 4.25 6.85 -20.58
CA SER A 291 4.59 7.57 -19.37
C SER A 291 5.13 6.66 -18.27
N TYR A 292 4.71 5.40 -18.24
CA TYR A 292 5.22 4.40 -17.30
C TYR A 292 5.59 3.13 -18.03
N LEU A 293 6.87 2.76 -18.01
CA LEU A 293 7.38 1.50 -18.51
C LEU A 293 8.00 0.72 -17.36
N SER A 294 7.59 -0.52 -17.16
CA SER A 294 8.27 -1.44 -16.24
C SER A 294 8.55 -2.74 -16.97
N ILE A 295 9.82 -3.10 -17.08
CA ILE A 295 10.28 -4.36 -17.65
C ILE A 295 11.06 -5.10 -16.57
N ASN A 296 10.57 -6.26 -16.19
CA ASN A 296 11.15 -7.07 -15.13
C ASN A 296 11.25 -8.52 -15.60
N ARG A 297 12.36 -9.16 -15.29
CA ARG A 297 12.60 -10.59 -15.54
C ARG A 297 12.31 -11.08 -16.96
N SER A 298 12.37 -10.20 -17.94
CA SER A 298 11.95 -10.46 -19.32
C SER A 298 13.16 -10.69 -20.23
N THR A 299 12.99 -11.42 -21.32
CA THR A 299 14.05 -11.74 -22.29
C THR A 299 13.63 -11.40 -23.72
N GLY A 300 14.62 -11.19 -24.58
CA GLY A 300 14.42 -10.99 -26.02
C GLY A 300 14.81 -9.61 -26.52
N MET A 301 14.33 -9.24 -27.71
CA MET A 301 14.68 -7.97 -28.37
C MET A 301 13.58 -6.92 -28.18
N LEU A 302 13.97 -5.75 -27.67
CA LEU A 302 13.08 -4.59 -27.56
C LEU A 302 13.56 -3.45 -28.46
N ASP A 303 12.62 -2.81 -29.15
CA ASP A 303 12.84 -1.51 -29.79
C ASP A 303 12.35 -0.41 -28.84
N LEU A 304 13.31 0.23 -28.18
CA LEU A 304 13.10 1.38 -27.30
C LEU A 304 13.48 2.69 -28.00
N SER A 305 13.62 2.75 -29.33
CA SER A 305 14.10 3.96 -30.04
C SER A 305 13.27 5.22 -29.77
N GLY A 306 12.00 5.08 -29.36
CA GLY A 306 11.16 6.19 -28.90
C GLY A 306 11.42 6.64 -27.46
N LEU A 307 12.23 5.92 -26.69
CA LEU A 307 12.40 6.04 -25.24
C LEU A 307 13.90 6.06 -24.86
N ILE A 308 14.36 7.15 -24.25
CA ILE A 308 15.66 7.23 -23.53
C ILE A 308 16.91 7.03 -24.43
N GLY A 309 16.78 7.12 -25.76
CA GLY A 309 17.93 6.89 -26.65
C GLY A 309 18.49 5.46 -26.58
N LEU A 310 17.79 4.56 -25.90
CA LEU A 310 18.06 3.13 -25.93
C LEU A 310 17.45 2.67 -27.25
N ASN A 311 18.26 2.44 -28.28
CA ASN A 311 17.76 1.88 -29.54
C ASN A 311 17.31 0.42 -29.32
N HIS A 312 17.55 -0.45 -30.29
CA HIS A 312 17.41 -1.89 -30.09
C HIS A 312 18.28 -2.35 -28.91
N ILE A 313 17.65 -2.97 -27.93
CA ILE A 313 18.30 -3.55 -26.75
C ILE A 313 17.84 -5.00 -26.58
N ARG A 314 18.82 -5.89 -26.43
CA ARG A 314 18.57 -7.26 -26.02
C ARG A 314 18.50 -7.30 -24.49
N ILE A 315 17.37 -7.73 -23.95
CA ILE A 315 17.17 -7.88 -22.52
C ILE A 315 17.34 -9.35 -22.08
N ASP A 316 17.76 -9.51 -20.83
CA ASP A 316 17.99 -10.78 -20.14
C ASP A 316 17.07 -10.83 -18.91
N SER A 317 16.67 -12.04 -18.47
CA SER A 317 15.75 -12.26 -17.35
C SER A 317 16.30 -11.76 -16.00
N LYS A 318 17.58 -11.36 -15.92
CA LYS A 318 18.12 -10.69 -14.74
C LYS A 318 17.93 -9.17 -14.74
N TYR A 319 17.62 -8.57 -15.89
CA TYR A 319 17.52 -7.11 -16.03
C TYR A 319 16.20 -6.57 -15.51
N LYS A 320 16.25 -5.34 -14.98
CA LYS A 320 15.06 -4.57 -14.60
C LYS A 320 15.21 -3.12 -15.06
N LEU A 321 14.25 -2.67 -15.87
CA LEU A 321 14.16 -1.32 -16.42
C LEU A 321 12.85 -0.69 -15.95
N ILE A 322 12.92 0.51 -15.37
CA ILE A 322 11.73 1.32 -15.10
C ILE A 322 11.94 2.71 -15.70
N ILE A 323 10.91 3.19 -16.38
CA ILE A 323 10.77 4.59 -16.81
C ILE A 323 9.48 5.10 -16.19
N ASP A 324 9.53 6.21 -15.47
CA ASP A 324 8.35 6.79 -14.85
C ASP A 324 8.31 8.30 -15.14
N ARG A 325 7.17 8.78 -15.62
CA ARG A 325 6.97 10.21 -15.87
C ARG A 325 6.71 10.90 -14.54
N SER A 326 7.44 11.98 -14.30
CA SER A 326 7.27 12.81 -13.11
C SER A 326 5.82 13.28 -12.99
N SER A 327 5.21 13.07 -11.82
CA SER A 327 3.87 13.60 -11.53
C SER A 327 3.85 15.15 -11.49
N LEU A 328 5.02 15.76 -11.24
CA LEU A 328 5.17 17.21 -11.15
C LEU A 328 5.39 17.88 -12.51
N SER A 329 5.85 17.13 -13.52
CA SER A 329 6.13 17.69 -14.85
C SER A 329 5.85 16.70 -15.97
N ARG A 330 5.02 17.11 -16.93
CA ARG A 330 4.55 16.26 -18.03
C ARG A 330 5.68 15.79 -18.97
N ASP A 331 6.79 16.51 -19.00
CA ASP A 331 7.89 16.26 -19.94
C ASP A 331 9.15 15.74 -19.25
N LYS A 332 9.10 15.46 -17.93
CA LYS A 332 10.25 14.95 -17.18
C LYS A 332 10.04 13.50 -16.79
N TYR A 333 11.12 12.73 -16.83
CA TYR A 333 11.11 11.29 -16.57
C TYR A 333 12.18 10.91 -15.56
N SER A 334 11.96 9.79 -14.87
CA SER A 334 12.95 9.07 -14.11
C SER A 334 13.30 7.76 -14.81
N LEU A 335 14.58 7.38 -14.76
CA LEU A 335 15.13 6.16 -15.32
C LEU A 335 15.72 5.31 -14.19
N TYR A 336 15.33 4.05 -14.09
CA TYR A 336 15.95 3.06 -13.23
C TYR A 336 16.46 1.86 -14.04
N LEU A 337 17.75 1.56 -13.89
CA LEU A 337 18.42 0.43 -14.53
C LEU A 337 19.02 -0.48 -13.46
N GLU A 338 18.72 -1.78 -13.51
CA GLU A 338 19.32 -2.78 -12.62
C GLU A 338 19.89 -3.98 -13.38
N LYS A 339 21.13 -4.36 -13.02
CA LYS A 339 21.88 -5.52 -13.55
C LYS A 339 22.22 -5.49 -15.04
N PHE A 340 22.12 -4.34 -15.70
CA PHE A 340 22.42 -4.18 -17.12
C PHE A 340 23.92 -4.31 -17.44
N TYR A 341 24.22 -4.95 -18.57
CA TYR A 341 25.53 -4.88 -19.22
C TYR A 341 25.43 -4.05 -20.50
N LEU A 342 26.12 -2.92 -20.55
CA LEU A 342 26.08 -1.97 -21.66
C LEU A 342 27.38 -2.06 -22.46
N ASN A 343 27.27 -2.46 -23.73
CA ASN A 343 28.39 -2.71 -24.62
C ASN A 343 28.64 -1.58 -25.64
N ARG A 344 27.93 -0.46 -25.51
CA ARG A 344 28.01 0.72 -26.38
C ARG A 344 27.92 1.99 -25.55
N ASN A 345 28.31 3.12 -26.14
CA ASN A 345 28.06 4.42 -25.54
C ASN A 345 26.55 4.67 -25.46
N ILE A 346 26.10 5.21 -24.34
CA ILE A 346 24.69 5.54 -24.11
C ILE A 346 24.59 7.00 -23.72
N LEU A 347 23.69 7.71 -24.38
CA LEU A 347 23.31 9.07 -24.04
C LEU A 347 21.96 9.01 -23.32
N VAL A 348 21.95 9.38 -22.05
CA VAL A 348 20.70 9.63 -21.33
C VAL A 348 20.10 10.92 -21.87
N LEU A 349 18.85 10.87 -22.33
CA LEU A 349 18.18 12.02 -22.94
C LEU A 349 18.03 13.19 -21.96
N ASP A 350 18.00 14.40 -22.53
CA ASP A 350 17.80 15.66 -21.80
C ASP A 350 16.43 15.77 -21.10
N ASN A 351 15.48 14.86 -21.32
CA ASN A 351 14.20 14.90 -20.59
C ASN A 351 14.21 14.03 -19.31
N MET A 352 15.35 13.40 -18.98
CA MET A 352 15.52 12.61 -17.76
C MET A 352 15.94 13.51 -16.61
N GLU A 353 15.05 13.73 -15.66
CA GLU A 353 15.30 14.51 -14.44
C GLU A 353 16.02 13.67 -13.37
N GLU A 354 15.78 12.35 -13.37
CA GLU A 354 16.32 11.42 -12.38
C GLU A 354 16.87 10.17 -13.06
N VAL A 355 18.07 9.74 -12.68
CA VAL A 355 18.70 8.51 -13.16
C VAL A 355 19.18 7.70 -11.96
N ARG A 356 18.76 6.44 -11.90
CA ARG A 356 19.16 5.47 -10.88
C ARG A 356 19.74 4.24 -11.55
N MET A 357 20.88 3.79 -11.06
CA MET A 357 21.57 2.61 -11.59
C MET A 357 22.02 1.71 -10.46
N LYS A 358 21.78 0.41 -10.60
CA LYS A 358 22.18 -0.60 -9.62
C LYS A 358 22.81 -1.82 -10.29
N ASN A 359 24.01 -2.19 -9.87
CA ASN A 359 24.77 -3.31 -10.45
C ASN A 359 24.88 -3.21 -11.99
N VAL A 360 24.99 -2.00 -12.52
CA VAL A 360 25.17 -1.76 -13.96
C VAL A 360 26.66 -1.84 -14.28
N GLU A 361 26.99 -2.56 -15.33
CA GLU A 361 28.34 -2.66 -15.86
C GLU A 361 28.37 -2.09 -17.27
N ILE A 362 29.35 -1.22 -17.54
CA ILE A 362 29.63 -0.70 -18.88
C ILE A 362 30.98 -1.26 -19.31
N ARG A 363 31.07 -1.74 -20.56
CA ARG A 363 32.34 -2.13 -21.17
C ARG A 363 33.36 -1.00 -21.01
N GLU A 364 34.60 -1.30 -20.64
CA GLU A 364 35.60 -0.28 -20.23
C GLU A 364 35.82 0.87 -21.23
N THR A 365 35.67 0.59 -22.53
CA THR A 365 35.81 1.56 -23.62
C THR A 365 34.57 2.43 -23.84
N CYS A 366 33.47 2.13 -23.16
CA CYS A 366 32.18 2.77 -23.34
C CYS A 366 31.91 3.76 -22.21
N THR A 367 31.05 4.74 -22.51
CA THR A 367 30.69 5.83 -21.61
C THR A 367 29.18 5.95 -21.52
N LEU A 368 28.69 6.26 -20.31
CA LEU A 368 27.33 6.71 -20.09
C LEU A 368 27.35 8.22 -19.92
N LYS A 369 26.78 8.94 -20.88
CA LYS A 369 26.69 10.39 -20.85
C LYS A 369 25.37 10.82 -20.25
N ILE A 370 25.43 11.65 -19.21
CA ILE A 370 24.24 12.14 -18.50
C ILE A 370 23.75 13.42 -19.18
N GLY A 371 22.46 13.46 -19.54
CA GLY A 371 21.82 14.60 -20.19
C GLY A 371 21.75 15.84 -19.29
N LYS A 372 21.55 17.00 -19.92
CA LYS A 372 21.73 18.31 -19.27
C LYS A 372 20.73 18.65 -18.17
N GLU A 373 19.51 18.11 -18.29
CA GLU A 373 18.42 18.38 -17.34
C GLU A 373 18.37 17.39 -16.16
N CYS A 374 19.31 16.45 -16.09
CA CYS A 374 19.38 15.52 -14.97
C CYS A 374 19.67 16.29 -13.69
N LYS A 375 18.79 16.18 -12.69
CA LYS A 375 18.91 16.82 -11.38
C LYS A 375 19.35 15.86 -10.28
N PHE A 376 19.09 14.57 -10.45
CA PHE A 376 19.39 13.52 -9.49
C PHE A 376 20.04 12.31 -10.18
N LEU A 377 21.18 11.88 -9.65
CA LEU A 377 21.87 10.67 -10.08
C LEU A 377 22.17 9.77 -8.88
N GLU A 378 21.71 8.53 -8.91
CA GLU A 378 22.02 7.48 -7.93
C GLU A 378 22.76 6.33 -8.60
N VAL A 379 23.89 5.92 -8.01
CA VAL A 379 24.75 4.85 -8.53
C VAL A 379 25.09 3.87 -7.41
N VAL A 380 24.67 2.62 -7.57
CA VAL A 380 24.76 1.56 -6.56
C VAL A 380 25.55 0.38 -7.10
N ALA A 381 26.73 0.10 -6.53
CA ALA A 381 27.57 -1.04 -6.88
C ALA A 381 27.82 -1.18 -8.40
N CYS A 382 28.00 -0.07 -9.10
CA CYS A 382 28.17 -0.06 -10.56
C CYS A 382 29.65 -0.02 -10.99
N LYS A 383 29.96 -0.67 -12.11
CA LYS A 383 31.26 -0.57 -12.80
C LYS A 383 31.07 0.23 -14.09
N VAL A 384 31.00 1.55 -13.94
CA VAL A 384 30.56 2.45 -15.00
C VAL A 384 31.53 3.62 -15.18
N ASN A 385 31.78 3.99 -16.43
CA ASN A 385 32.46 5.23 -16.77
C ASN A 385 31.37 6.27 -17.13
N ILE A 386 31.07 7.16 -16.19
CA ILE A 386 30.02 8.16 -16.36
C ILE A 386 30.65 9.50 -16.77
N ASP A 387 30.20 10.03 -17.90
CA ASP A 387 30.50 11.39 -18.33
C ASP A 387 29.38 12.33 -17.88
N MET A 388 29.72 13.24 -16.95
CA MET A 388 28.81 14.24 -16.38
C MET A 388 29.12 15.65 -16.89
N SER A 389 29.95 15.79 -17.93
CA SER A 389 30.39 17.10 -18.44
C SER A 389 29.25 18.01 -18.90
N GLU A 390 28.15 17.43 -19.39
CA GLU A 390 26.96 18.17 -19.84
C GLU A 390 25.86 18.27 -18.77
N ALA A 391 26.02 17.62 -17.61
CA ALA A 391 24.98 17.52 -16.58
C ALA A 391 24.90 18.79 -15.70
N HIS A 392 24.69 19.95 -16.33
CA HIS A 392 24.75 21.26 -15.68
C HIS A 392 23.69 21.46 -14.58
N ASN A 393 22.57 20.73 -14.63
CA ASN A 393 21.52 20.80 -13.62
C ASN A 393 21.67 19.74 -12.51
N LEU A 394 22.73 18.92 -12.53
CA LEU A 394 22.91 17.82 -11.58
C LEU A 394 23.22 18.38 -10.20
N SER A 395 22.18 18.46 -9.37
CA SER A 395 22.23 19.04 -8.03
C SER A 395 22.39 18.01 -6.92
N ASN A 396 21.93 16.78 -7.14
CA ASN A 396 21.95 15.70 -6.15
C ASN A 396 22.67 14.47 -6.72
N LEU A 397 23.68 13.98 -5.99
CA LEU A 397 24.42 12.77 -6.34
C LEU A 397 24.43 11.79 -5.17
N VAL A 398 24.05 10.54 -5.42
CA VAL A 398 24.02 9.44 -4.44
C VAL A 398 24.93 8.31 -4.92
N LEU A 399 25.85 7.88 -4.07
CA LEU A 399 26.81 6.81 -4.37
C LEU A 399 26.79 5.77 -3.26
N ILE A 400 26.54 4.52 -3.64
CA ILE A 400 26.40 3.39 -2.70
C ILE A 400 27.32 2.26 -3.16
N ASP A 401 28.16 1.75 -2.26
CA ASP A 401 29.11 0.67 -2.54
C ASP A 401 30.03 0.98 -3.74
N MET A 402 30.38 2.25 -3.92
CA MET A 402 31.22 2.72 -5.02
C MET A 402 32.69 2.78 -4.61
N PRO A 403 33.63 2.45 -5.50
CA PRO A 403 35.06 2.51 -5.19
C PRO A 403 35.52 3.96 -4.99
N PHE A 404 36.41 4.18 -4.01
CA PHE A 404 36.90 5.51 -3.62
C PHE A 404 37.44 6.35 -4.79
N ARG A 405 38.08 5.73 -5.79
CA ARG A 405 38.58 6.40 -7.00
C ARG A 405 37.50 7.16 -7.79
N PHE A 406 36.23 6.75 -7.67
CA PHE A 406 35.11 7.44 -8.32
C PHE A 406 34.84 8.81 -7.68
N LEU A 407 35.00 8.94 -6.35
CA LEU A 407 34.83 10.20 -5.62
C LEU A 407 35.77 11.31 -6.10
N LYS A 408 37.01 10.94 -6.48
CA LYS A 408 38.00 11.91 -6.98
C LYS A 408 37.57 12.59 -8.27
N ARG A 409 36.76 11.93 -9.11
CA ARG A 409 36.26 12.50 -10.38
C ARG A 409 35.11 13.48 -10.17
N ILE A 410 34.31 13.23 -9.13
CA ILE A 410 33.10 14.02 -8.82
C ILE A 410 33.44 15.41 -8.30
N GLY A 411 34.58 15.57 -7.62
CA GLY A 411 34.95 16.84 -7.00
C GLY A 411 34.99 18.04 -7.95
N ASN A 412 35.06 17.81 -9.26
CA ASN A 412 35.18 18.86 -10.26
C ASN A 412 33.84 19.33 -10.85
N ILE A 413 32.69 18.82 -10.39
CA ILE A 413 31.38 19.09 -11.00
C ILE A 413 30.65 20.18 -10.20
N PRO A 414 30.68 21.46 -10.63
CA PRO A 414 30.22 22.59 -9.81
C PRO A 414 28.72 22.62 -9.53
N SER A 415 27.90 21.88 -10.29
CA SER A 415 26.44 21.86 -10.14
C SER A 415 25.97 21.08 -8.91
N ILE A 416 26.79 20.18 -8.36
CA ILE A 416 26.37 19.24 -7.31
C ILE A 416 26.28 19.97 -5.97
N THR A 417 25.08 20.30 -5.51
CA THR A 417 24.88 20.94 -4.21
C THR A 417 24.71 19.94 -3.07
N THR A 418 24.31 18.71 -3.37
CA THR A 418 24.04 17.65 -2.39
C THR A 418 24.79 16.37 -2.76
N LEU A 419 25.59 15.87 -1.82
CA LEU A 419 26.32 14.60 -1.98
C LEU A 419 25.89 13.60 -0.90
N THR A 420 25.43 12.43 -1.33
CA THR A 420 25.14 11.29 -0.46
C THR A 420 26.11 10.15 -0.73
N LEU A 421 26.84 9.71 0.30
CA LEU A 421 27.76 8.58 0.23
C LEU A 421 27.29 7.49 1.18
N GLN A 422 27.30 6.24 0.71
CA GLN A 422 26.92 5.09 1.53
C GLN A 422 27.87 3.91 1.36
N ASN A 423 28.25 3.29 2.48
CA ASN A 423 29.08 2.09 2.54
C ASN A 423 30.45 2.24 1.84
N ILE A 424 31.08 3.42 1.97
CA ILE A 424 32.39 3.69 1.37
C ILE A 424 33.45 3.70 2.48
N THR A 425 34.56 3.01 2.23
CA THR A 425 35.78 3.12 3.04
C THR A 425 36.71 4.15 2.42
N LEU A 426 37.09 5.16 3.20
CA LEU A 426 38.06 6.17 2.80
C LEU A 426 39.46 5.71 3.19
N GLU A 427 40.28 5.43 2.18
CA GLU A 427 41.66 4.99 2.34
C GLU A 427 42.64 6.17 2.49
N THR A 428 42.24 7.36 2.03
CA THR A 428 43.02 8.58 2.14
C THR A 428 42.10 9.73 2.51
N ASP A 429 42.70 10.89 2.81
CA ASP A 429 41.94 12.12 2.99
C ASP A 429 41.07 12.41 1.77
N TYR A 430 39.85 12.88 2.04
CA TYR A 430 38.91 13.36 1.05
C TYR A 430 38.50 14.78 1.40
N VAL A 431 38.73 15.70 0.47
CA VAL A 431 38.35 17.11 0.62
C VAL A 431 37.12 17.37 -0.24
N CYS A 432 36.01 17.72 0.42
CA CYS A 432 34.80 18.10 -0.26
C CYS A 432 35.00 19.38 -1.08
N SER A 433 34.40 19.43 -2.26
CA SER A 433 34.40 20.61 -3.10
C SER A 433 33.62 21.75 -2.47
N HIS A 434 34.06 22.99 -2.70
CA HIS A 434 33.52 24.21 -2.08
C HIS A 434 32.05 24.53 -2.43
N HIS A 435 31.45 23.87 -3.42
CA HIS A 435 30.07 24.11 -3.85
C HIS A 435 29.05 23.19 -3.17
N LEU A 436 29.50 22.16 -2.44
CA LEU A 436 28.62 21.24 -1.71
C LEU A 436 28.00 21.94 -0.49
N LYS A 437 26.67 22.03 -0.46
CA LYS A 437 25.88 22.62 0.63
C LYS A 437 25.38 21.56 1.60
N ILE A 438 24.98 20.39 1.10
CA ILE A 438 24.39 19.31 1.89
C ILE A 438 25.24 18.05 1.71
N ILE A 439 25.67 17.45 2.81
CA ILE A 439 26.46 16.22 2.80
C ILE A 439 25.77 15.17 3.67
N ILE A 440 25.50 14.01 3.09
CA ILE A 440 24.86 12.88 3.76
C ILE A 440 25.79 11.67 3.70
N LEU A 441 26.31 11.25 4.84
CA LEU A 441 27.23 10.13 4.97
C LEU A 441 26.53 8.99 5.71
N ARG A 442 26.52 7.80 5.12
CA ARG A 442 25.90 6.59 5.67
C ARG A 442 26.92 5.46 5.72
N SER A 443 27.21 4.94 6.90
CA SER A 443 28.16 3.83 7.09
C SER A 443 29.52 4.10 6.45
N ILE A 444 29.98 5.35 6.52
CA ILE A 444 31.30 5.75 6.02
C ILE A 444 32.34 5.40 7.07
N ARG A 445 33.40 4.71 6.64
CA ARG A 445 34.55 4.37 7.48
C ARG A 445 35.78 5.09 6.98
N THR A 446 36.42 5.90 7.82
CA THR A 446 37.76 6.42 7.52
C THR A 446 38.80 5.52 8.18
N ILE A 447 39.81 5.08 7.42
CA ILE A 447 40.91 4.29 7.99
C ILE A 447 41.84 5.17 8.84
N GLU A 448 42.78 4.56 9.56
CA GLU A 448 43.72 5.28 10.41
C GLU A 448 44.47 6.36 9.61
N ASN A 449 44.43 7.60 10.13
CA ASN A 449 44.94 8.85 9.54
C ASN A 449 44.11 9.48 8.42
N ALA A 450 43.15 8.78 7.81
CA ALA A 450 42.28 9.36 6.79
C ALA A 450 41.19 10.23 7.43
N ARG A 451 40.93 11.38 6.81
CA ARG A 451 39.90 12.35 7.23
C ARG A 451 38.94 12.71 6.11
N PHE A 452 37.69 12.92 6.48
CA PHE A 452 36.70 13.53 5.60
C PHE A 452 36.59 15.02 5.92
N HIS A 453 37.14 15.87 5.05
CA HIS A 453 37.10 17.33 5.23
C HIS A 453 35.86 17.91 4.56
N VAL A 454 35.08 18.65 5.34
CA VAL A 454 33.93 19.41 4.86
C VAL A 454 34.34 20.84 4.52
N ASN A 455 33.77 21.36 3.44
CA ASN A 455 34.07 22.70 2.95
C ASN A 455 33.38 23.81 3.77
N GLU A 456 33.77 25.06 3.52
CA GLU A 456 33.27 26.26 4.19
C GLU A 456 31.77 26.58 3.97
N LYS A 457 31.24 26.26 2.78
CA LYS A 457 29.86 26.60 2.36
C LYS A 457 28.82 25.53 2.73
N CYS A 458 29.22 24.46 3.41
CA CYS A 458 28.30 23.41 3.82
C CYS A 458 27.34 23.92 4.89
N THR A 459 26.03 23.78 4.67
CA THR A 459 24.98 24.24 5.59
C THR A 459 24.30 23.09 6.33
N ALA A 460 24.41 21.85 5.83
CA ALA A 460 23.80 20.68 6.45
C ALA A 460 24.69 19.43 6.32
N ILE A 461 24.90 18.74 7.45
CA ILE A 461 25.72 17.53 7.52
C ILE A 461 24.96 16.44 8.24
N HIS A 462 24.93 15.26 7.63
CA HIS A 462 24.29 14.09 8.20
C HIS A 462 25.30 12.94 8.29
N LEU A 463 25.52 12.42 9.50
CA LEU A 463 26.43 11.33 9.80
C LEU A 463 25.63 10.16 10.38
N TYR A 464 25.31 9.19 9.54
CA TYR A 464 24.63 7.96 9.92
C TYR A 464 25.65 6.83 9.98
N ARG A 465 25.80 6.20 11.14
CA ARG A 465 26.65 5.03 11.42
C ARG A 465 28.08 5.16 10.88
N CYS A 466 28.57 6.38 10.87
CA CYS A 466 29.91 6.67 10.39
C CYS A 466 30.94 6.28 11.46
N SER A 467 32.19 6.08 11.05
CA SER A 467 33.32 5.88 11.96
C SER A 467 34.58 6.51 11.38
N GLY A 468 35.44 7.03 12.24
CA GLY A 468 36.67 7.74 11.87
C GLY A 468 36.60 9.24 12.12
N ALA A 469 37.44 10.00 11.42
CA ALA A 469 37.63 11.43 11.64
C ALA A 469 36.92 12.28 10.57
N PHE A 470 36.09 13.20 11.04
CA PHE A 470 35.31 14.15 10.23
C PHE A 470 35.71 15.57 10.62
N ASP A 471 36.29 16.30 9.68
CA ASP A 471 36.80 17.65 9.90
C ASP A 471 35.80 18.66 9.35
N LEU A 472 35.08 19.30 10.27
CA LEU A 472 34.10 20.35 10.01
C LEU A 472 34.67 21.73 10.36
N SER A 473 35.95 21.85 10.68
CA SER A 473 36.55 23.08 11.21
C SER A 473 36.47 24.27 10.26
N LYS A 474 36.31 24.04 8.97
CA LYS A 474 36.18 25.10 7.96
C LYS A 474 34.75 25.58 7.76
N VAL A 475 33.74 24.86 8.24
CA VAL A 475 32.33 25.19 7.99
C VAL A 475 31.97 26.49 8.71
N GLU A 476 31.56 27.51 7.94
CA GLU A 476 31.28 28.84 8.49
C GLU A 476 29.88 28.94 9.12
N LYS A 477 28.89 28.24 8.54
CA LYS A 477 27.48 28.35 8.92
C LYS A 477 26.74 27.01 8.81
N LEU A 478 27.00 26.09 9.74
CA LEU A 478 26.26 24.84 9.83
C LEU A 478 24.88 25.09 10.45
N GLU A 479 23.82 24.98 9.66
CA GLU A 479 22.44 25.20 10.13
C GLU A 479 21.79 23.89 10.62
N LYS A 480 22.22 22.76 10.07
CA LYS A 480 21.68 21.43 10.37
C LYS A 480 22.78 20.40 10.64
N LEU A 481 22.65 19.68 11.75
CA LEU A 481 23.51 18.55 12.08
C LEU A 481 22.66 17.33 12.43
N VAL A 482 22.91 16.22 11.73
CA VAL A 482 22.36 14.90 12.07
C VAL A 482 23.50 13.99 12.46
N LEU A 483 23.45 13.41 13.66
CA LEU A 483 24.44 12.47 14.18
C LEU A 483 23.74 11.25 14.76
N ILE A 484 23.72 10.18 13.97
CA ILE A 484 23.19 8.87 14.36
C ILE A 484 24.37 7.89 14.32
N PRO A 485 25.18 7.79 15.38
CA PRO A 485 26.38 6.97 15.40
C PRO A 485 26.06 5.47 15.41
N LEU A 486 27.05 4.65 15.10
CA LEU A 486 26.95 3.19 15.28
C LEU A 486 27.05 2.86 16.77
N LEU A 487 26.11 2.07 17.28
CA LEU A 487 26.02 1.75 18.71
C LEU A 487 27.29 1.03 19.21
N GLY A 488 27.86 1.56 20.30
CA GLY A 488 28.97 0.94 21.01
C GLY A 488 30.36 1.09 20.38
N LEU A 489 30.51 1.86 19.29
CA LEU A 489 31.80 2.24 18.72
C LEU A 489 32.12 3.72 19.01
N PRO A 490 33.15 4.02 19.82
CA PRO A 490 33.53 5.40 20.20
C PRO A 490 34.27 6.17 19.09
N ASN A 491 34.07 5.82 17.83
CA ASN A 491 35.06 6.11 16.78
C ASN A 491 34.73 7.32 15.91
N ILE A 492 33.65 8.06 16.14
CA ILE A 492 33.43 9.31 15.41
C ILE A 492 34.16 10.44 16.12
N ARG A 493 35.14 11.02 15.44
CA ARG A 493 35.82 12.24 15.89
C ARG A 493 35.37 13.39 15.00
N ILE A 494 34.56 14.30 15.55
CA ILE A 494 34.10 15.49 14.85
C ILE A 494 34.96 16.67 15.30
N MET A 495 35.74 17.26 14.38
CA MET A 495 36.45 18.51 14.64
C MET A 495 35.58 19.67 14.19
N TYR A 496 35.14 20.52 15.11
CA TYR A 496 34.25 21.64 14.79
C TYR A 496 34.47 22.85 15.68
N LEU A 497 34.31 24.06 15.11
CA LEU A 497 34.66 25.32 15.79
C LEU A 497 33.52 25.91 16.64
N SER A 498 32.29 25.97 16.14
CA SER A 498 31.15 26.54 16.90
C SER A 498 29.77 26.03 16.45
N PHE A 499 28.95 25.59 17.41
CA PHE A 499 27.57 25.11 17.20
C PHE A 499 26.50 26.22 17.23
N ASP A 500 26.89 27.49 17.29
CA ASP A 500 25.96 28.61 17.47
C ASP A 500 25.01 28.80 16.27
N SER A 501 25.42 28.40 15.06
CA SER A 501 24.59 28.52 13.86
C SER A 501 23.51 27.43 13.73
N ILE A 502 23.59 26.37 14.52
CA ILE A 502 22.71 25.20 14.37
C ILE A 502 21.30 25.55 14.82
N ARG A 503 20.34 25.35 13.90
CA ARG A 503 18.90 25.52 14.10
C ARG A 503 18.16 24.18 14.11
N GLU A 504 18.72 23.17 13.45
CA GLU A 504 18.18 21.82 13.38
C GLU A 504 19.20 20.80 13.88
N LEU A 505 18.80 20.01 14.88
CA LEU A 505 19.64 18.97 15.45
C LEU A 505 18.87 17.65 15.49
N GLU A 506 19.51 16.59 15.00
CA GLU A 506 19.02 15.23 15.12
C GLU A 506 20.10 14.34 15.72
N LEU A 507 19.82 13.73 16.86
CA LEU A 507 20.78 12.90 17.61
C LEU A 507 20.19 11.54 17.93
N ALA A 508 21.01 10.50 17.84
CA ALA A 508 20.72 9.22 18.46
C ALA A 508 21.66 8.95 19.62
N TYR A 509 21.11 8.48 20.74
CA TYR A 509 21.91 8.12 21.90
C TYR A 509 22.73 6.84 21.65
N ASN A 510 24.01 6.90 21.99
CA ASN A 510 24.99 5.84 21.71
C ASN A 510 25.81 5.41 22.92
N PHE A 511 25.31 5.72 24.12
CA PHE A 511 26.00 5.50 25.40
C PHE A 511 27.22 6.40 25.65
N HIS A 512 27.41 7.45 24.85
CA HIS A 512 28.40 8.51 25.11
C HIS A 512 27.68 9.78 25.57
N GLU A 513 27.26 9.78 26.83
CA GLU A 513 26.52 10.89 27.45
C GLU A 513 27.23 12.24 27.28
N THR A 514 28.53 12.32 27.54
CA THR A 514 29.28 13.58 27.50
C THR A 514 29.16 14.25 26.13
N GLU A 515 29.27 13.48 25.04
CA GLU A 515 29.17 14.01 23.67
C GLU A 515 27.72 14.42 23.35
N PHE A 516 26.76 13.58 23.72
CA PHE A 516 25.34 13.83 23.53
C PHE A 516 24.88 15.13 24.23
N MET A 517 25.21 15.26 25.52
CA MET A 517 24.92 16.44 26.33
C MET A 517 25.68 17.67 25.85
N TYR A 518 26.96 17.51 25.49
CA TYR A 518 27.76 18.61 24.94
C TYR A 518 27.12 19.23 23.69
N LEU A 519 26.65 18.39 22.75
CA LEU A 519 25.97 18.87 21.55
C LEU A 519 24.66 19.61 21.89
N LEU A 520 23.84 19.06 22.79
CA LEU A 520 22.59 19.70 23.21
C LEU A 520 22.82 21.05 23.89
N TYR A 521 23.80 21.14 24.79
CA TYR A 521 24.12 22.40 25.47
C TYR A 521 24.72 23.46 24.54
N LYS A 522 25.52 23.05 23.55
CA LYS A 522 26.18 23.98 22.63
C LYS A 522 25.24 24.51 21.54
N CYS A 523 24.16 23.81 21.22
CA CYS A 523 23.16 24.27 20.23
C CYS A 523 22.14 25.23 20.86
N ILE A 524 22.57 26.39 21.37
CA ILE A 524 21.74 27.38 22.09
C ILE A 524 20.61 28.03 21.27
N HIS A 525 20.61 27.75 19.97
CA HIS A 525 19.87 28.45 18.93
C HIS A 525 18.86 27.54 18.21
N LEU A 526 18.61 26.37 18.81
CA LEU A 526 17.82 25.29 18.28
C LEU A 526 16.33 25.65 18.12
N VAL A 527 15.78 25.30 16.95
CA VAL A 527 14.37 25.50 16.59
C VAL A 527 13.69 24.16 16.31
N ARG A 528 14.44 23.17 15.79
CA ARG A 528 13.95 21.82 15.50
C ARG A 528 14.85 20.78 16.12
N LEU A 529 14.29 19.90 16.93
CA LEU A 529 15.02 18.83 17.60
C LEU A 529 14.39 17.48 17.29
N THR A 530 15.21 16.53 16.85
CA THR A 530 14.86 15.12 16.77
C THR A 530 15.79 14.34 17.68
N LEU A 531 15.24 13.57 18.61
CA LEU A 531 16.01 12.66 19.44
C LEU A 531 15.58 11.23 19.18
N HIS A 532 16.56 10.33 19.10
CA HIS A 532 16.37 8.89 19.04
C HIS A 532 16.91 8.25 20.31
N CYS A 533 16.04 7.54 21.04
CA CYS A 533 16.38 6.83 22.26
C CYS A 533 17.39 5.71 21.98
N LEU A 534 17.13 4.94 20.91
CA LEU A 534 18.08 4.08 20.20
C LEU A 534 17.72 4.06 18.71
N CYS A 535 18.69 3.76 17.86
CA CYS A 535 18.48 3.55 16.43
C CYS A 535 19.28 2.31 15.98
N TYR A 536 18.58 1.26 15.52
CA TYR A 536 19.17 0.00 15.01
C TYR A 536 18.76 -0.24 13.55
N ASP A 537 19.47 -1.13 12.87
CA ASP A 537 18.99 -1.71 11.60
C ASP A 537 18.17 -2.97 11.83
N GLU A 538 17.16 -3.18 10.98
CA GLU A 538 16.13 -4.18 11.16
C GLU A 538 16.58 -5.62 10.83
N ALA A 539 17.71 -5.88 10.18
CA ALA A 539 18.02 -7.23 9.70
C ALA A 539 19.13 -7.99 10.45
N GLU A 540 20.33 -7.42 10.62
CA GLU A 540 21.50 -8.20 11.04
C GLU A 540 22.05 -7.86 12.45
N GLU A 541 21.83 -6.63 12.93
CA GLU A 541 22.46 -6.15 14.17
C GLU A 541 21.71 -6.57 15.45
N ARG A 542 20.44 -6.97 15.34
CA ARG A 542 19.55 -7.18 16.50
C ARG A 542 20.04 -8.24 17.48
N LYS A 543 20.64 -9.35 17.02
CA LYS A 543 20.94 -10.50 17.90
C LYS A 543 22.34 -10.46 18.52
N ILE A 544 23.34 -10.06 17.76
CA ILE A 544 24.74 -10.20 18.17
C ILE A 544 25.15 -9.04 19.09
N LEU A 545 24.65 -7.84 18.83
CA LEU A 545 25.14 -6.64 19.48
C LEU A 545 24.45 -6.37 20.83
N LEU A 546 23.15 -6.70 20.97
CA LEU A 546 22.39 -6.49 22.20
C LEU A 546 23.08 -7.07 23.44
N ASN A 547 23.58 -8.32 23.36
CA ASN A 547 24.24 -8.98 24.50
C ASN A 547 25.56 -8.31 24.91
N SER A 548 26.33 -7.83 23.93
CA SER A 548 27.60 -7.13 24.20
C SER A 548 27.37 -5.73 24.79
N TRP A 549 26.33 -5.04 24.33
CA TRP A 549 25.97 -3.71 24.79
C TRP A 549 25.32 -3.72 26.16
N LEU A 550 24.55 -4.75 26.49
CA LEU A 550 23.97 -4.90 27.83
C LEU A 550 25.03 -4.88 28.92
N LYS A 551 26.19 -5.51 28.66
CA LYS A 551 27.33 -5.41 29.56
C LYS A 551 27.81 -3.96 29.72
N LYS A 552 27.86 -3.16 28.65
CA LYS A 552 28.22 -1.72 28.71
C LYS A 552 27.16 -0.86 29.40
N ILE A 553 25.88 -1.16 29.21
CA ILE A 553 24.77 -0.47 29.90
C ILE A 553 24.79 -0.80 31.40
N GLN A 554 25.11 -2.05 31.74
CA GLN A 554 25.26 -2.55 33.11
C GLN A 554 26.56 -2.12 33.77
N ASP A 555 27.61 -1.82 32.99
CA ASP A 555 28.86 -1.21 33.45
C ASP A 555 28.61 0.27 33.75
N VAL A 556 27.62 0.51 34.60
CA VAL A 556 27.43 1.70 35.41
C VAL A 556 28.63 1.74 36.34
N SER A 557 29.78 2.10 35.77
CA SER A 557 31.03 2.20 36.51
C SER A 557 30.81 3.13 37.71
N LYS A 558 31.61 2.99 38.77
CA LYS A 558 31.56 3.88 39.95
C LYS A 558 31.73 5.38 39.62
N TYR A 559 32.09 5.71 38.39
CA TYR A 559 32.25 7.07 37.87
C TYR A 559 31.05 7.60 37.10
N ASP A 560 30.04 6.76 36.85
CA ASP A 560 28.78 7.18 36.23
C ASP A 560 27.96 7.92 37.30
N LEU A 561 27.69 9.22 37.09
CA LEU A 561 26.84 10.06 37.97
C LEU A 561 25.51 9.37 38.34
N TRP A 562 25.09 8.45 37.47
CA TRP A 562 23.91 7.60 37.46
C TRP A 562 23.87 6.49 38.50
N ALA A 563 25.03 5.95 38.92
CA ALA A 563 25.12 4.85 39.88
C ALA A 563 24.50 5.21 41.24
N SER A 564 24.39 6.51 41.53
CA SER A 564 23.90 7.06 42.78
C SER A 564 22.36 7.17 42.87
N LYS A 565 21.62 7.07 41.76
CA LYS A 565 20.16 7.25 41.74
C LYS A 565 19.44 5.93 42.03
N LYS A 566 18.63 5.91 43.10
CA LYS A 566 17.85 4.74 43.58
C LYS A 566 16.99 4.06 42.51
N GLU A 567 16.57 4.79 41.47
CA GLU A 567 15.73 4.29 40.39
C GLU A 567 16.46 3.27 39.50
N CYS A 568 17.76 3.44 39.26
CA CYS A 568 18.57 2.49 38.47
C CYS A 568 18.83 1.18 39.22
N LEU A 569 18.89 1.22 40.56
CA LEU A 569 19.12 0.05 41.41
C LEU A 569 17.98 -0.98 41.35
N ARG A 570 16.80 -0.60 40.86
CA ARG A 570 15.64 -1.51 40.70
C ARG A 570 15.84 -2.53 39.58
N TYR A 571 16.74 -2.26 38.63
CA TYR A 571 17.08 -3.18 37.55
C TYR A 571 18.24 -4.06 37.99
N SER A 572 17.93 -5.10 38.78
CA SER A 572 18.91 -6.13 39.14
C SER A 572 19.38 -6.89 37.89
N SER A 573 20.56 -7.53 37.96
CA SER A 573 21.15 -8.29 36.85
C SER A 573 20.23 -9.39 36.29
N GLU A 574 19.29 -9.90 37.09
CA GLU A 574 18.37 -10.99 36.72
C GLU A 574 17.15 -10.52 35.91
N LEU A 575 16.70 -9.28 36.06
CA LEU A 575 15.53 -8.75 35.32
C LEU A 575 15.89 -8.31 33.89
N LEU A 576 17.17 -8.09 33.62
CA LEU A 576 17.68 -7.57 32.34
C LEU A 576 17.76 -8.62 31.22
N TYR A 577 17.34 -9.86 31.47
CA TYR A 577 17.12 -10.86 30.43
C TYR A 577 15.85 -10.60 29.61
N MET A 578 14.91 -9.80 30.15
CA MET A 578 13.67 -9.45 29.47
C MET A 578 13.83 -8.17 28.66
N ASP A 579 13.36 -8.16 27.41
CA ASP A 579 13.53 -7.02 26.52
C ASP A 579 12.81 -5.75 27.00
N TRP A 580 11.65 -5.89 27.66
CA TRP A 580 10.92 -4.74 28.22
C TRP A 580 11.70 -4.01 29.33
N ALA A 581 12.43 -4.74 30.19
CA ALA A 581 13.22 -4.13 31.27
C ALA A 581 14.39 -3.30 30.71
N ARG A 582 14.93 -3.69 29.55
CA ARG A 582 15.98 -2.94 28.84
C ARG A 582 15.44 -1.64 28.27
N ALA A 583 14.25 -1.71 27.67
CA ALA A 583 13.54 -0.54 27.16
C ALA A 583 13.24 0.46 28.28
N ASP A 584 12.82 -0.04 29.45
CA ASP A 584 12.53 0.80 30.61
C ASP A 584 13.79 1.43 31.21
N LEU A 585 14.90 0.69 31.32
CA LEU A 585 16.17 1.26 31.77
C LEU A 585 16.66 2.37 30.83
N LEU A 586 16.59 2.13 29.52
CA LEU A 586 16.96 3.11 28.51
C LEU A 586 16.03 4.33 28.55
N GLY A 587 14.71 4.12 28.64
CA GLY A 587 13.74 5.19 28.80
C GLY A 587 14.01 6.01 30.06
N THR A 588 14.35 5.36 31.16
CA THR A 588 14.78 6.01 32.42
C THR A 588 16.04 6.86 32.19
N LYS A 589 17.04 6.34 31.47
CA LYS A 589 18.25 7.11 31.14
C LYS A 589 17.93 8.34 30.29
N MET A 590 17.19 8.15 29.21
CA MET A 590 16.78 9.25 28.33
C MET A 590 15.93 10.28 29.06
N ASN A 591 15.07 9.87 29.98
CA ASN A 591 14.27 10.79 30.77
C ASN A 591 15.13 11.72 31.62
N MET A 592 16.18 11.19 32.25
CA MET A 592 17.11 12.01 33.02
C MET A 592 17.92 12.95 32.12
N LEU A 593 18.40 12.48 30.96
CA LEU A 593 19.11 13.33 29.99
C LEU A 593 18.23 14.48 29.50
N MET A 594 16.95 14.23 29.23
CA MET A 594 16.00 15.27 28.83
C MET A 594 15.79 16.32 29.92
N ASN A 595 15.63 15.90 31.17
CA ASN A 595 15.49 16.82 32.32
C ASN A 595 16.69 17.78 32.41
N GLU A 596 17.90 17.31 32.11
CA GLU A 596 19.11 18.11 32.16
C GLU A 596 19.30 18.96 30.89
N SER A 597 18.90 18.45 29.73
CA SER A 597 19.14 19.09 28.42
C SER A 597 18.11 20.16 28.06
N PHE A 598 16.87 20.01 28.50
CA PHE A 598 15.78 20.93 28.19
C PHE A 598 15.81 22.15 29.09
N THR A 599 16.86 22.95 28.93
CA THR A 599 16.99 24.24 29.59
C THR A 599 15.85 25.19 29.19
N PHE A 600 15.60 26.19 30.02
CA PHE A 600 14.64 27.27 29.76
C PHE A 600 14.74 27.84 28.34
N ASN A 601 15.96 28.08 27.85
CA ASN A 601 16.19 28.62 26.50
C ASN A 601 15.72 27.69 25.38
N VAL A 602 15.87 26.37 25.54
CA VAL A 602 15.40 25.39 24.55
C VAL A 602 13.88 25.34 24.58
N GLN A 603 13.28 25.28 25.77
CA GLN A 603 11.82 25.18 25.95
C GLN A 603 11.06 26.33 25.24
N HIS A 604 11.53 27.58 25.39
CA HIS A 604 10.85 28.73 24.78
C HIS A 604 11.14 28.93 23.29
N ARG A 605 12.15 28.28 22.72
CA ARG A 605 12.54 28.48 21.30
C ARG A 605 12.14 27.34 20.39
N LEU A 606 12.03 26.14 20.93
CA LEU A 606 11.79 24.94 20.16
C LEU A 606 10.38 24.97 19.56
N LYS A 607 10.29 24.89 18.22
CA LYS A 607 9.03 24.86 17.48
C LYS A 607 8.65 23.47 17.01
N TYR A 608 9.63 22.58 16.87
CA TYR A 608 9.46 21.23 16.41
C TYR A 608 10.24 20.27 17.31
N LEU A 609 9.55 19.26 17.84
CA LEU A 609 10.14 18.21 18.66
C LEU A 609 9.69 16.84 18.13
N ARG A 610 10.66 16.00 17.75
CA ARG A 610 10.43 14.60 17.42
C ARG A 610 11.19 13.71 18.41
N LEU A 611 10.48 12.79 19.03
CA LEU A 611 11.02 11.85 20.00
C LEU A 611 10.74 10.43 19.52
N VAL A 612 11.79 9.76 19.04
CA VAL A 612 11.71 8.40 18.52
C VAL A 612 12.02 7.41 19.64
N ALA A 613 11.02 6.61 19.99
CA ALA A 613 11.04 5.60 21.04
C ALA A 613 11.40 6.09 22.45
N PHE A 614 10.84 7.24 22.83
CA PHE A 614 11.00 7.81 24.16
C PHE A 614 9.83 7.43 25.06
N ASN A 615 10.12 6.74 26.16
CA ASN A 615 9.18 6.54 27.26
C ASN A 615 9.20 7.74 28.19
N PHE A 616 8.18 8.59 28.17
CA PHE A 616 8.11 9.70 29.11
C PHE A 616 7.82 9.20 30.52
N ASP A 617 8.61 9.65 31.49
CA ASP A 617 8.16 9.62 32.87
C ASP A 617 7.24 10.81 33.17
N LYS A 618 6.56 10.73 34.32
CA LYS A 618 5.66 11.78 34.78
C LYS A 618 6.33 13.16 34.88
N ARG A 619 7.63 13.22 35.22
CA ARG A 619 8.35 14.50 35.36
C ARG A 619 8.53 15.15 33.99
N ASN A 620 8.94 14.39 32.98
CA ASN A 620 9.11 14.90 31.62
C ASN A 620 7.79 15.23 30.93
N LEU A 621 6.71 14.48 31.20
CA LEU A 621 5.37 14.89 30.77
C LEU A 621 5.01 16.27 31.33
N MET A 622 5.26 16.51 32.61
CA MET A 622 5.03 17.82 33.24
C MET A 622 5.87 18.96 32.66
N LEU A 623 6.93 18.67 31.88
CA LEU A 623 7.71 19.69 31.19
C LEU A 623 7.10 20.09 29.84
N LEU A 624 6.32 19.23 29.20
CA LEU A 624 5.75 19.50 27.88
C LEU A 624 4.92 20.80 27.82
N PRO A 625 4.10 21.15 28.84
CA PRO A 625 3.38 22.43 28.86
C PRO A 625 4.29 23.67 28.87
N ASN A 626 5.55 23.55 29.29
CA ASN A 626 6.49 24.69 29.34
C ASN A 626 7.06 25.05 27.96
N PHE A 627 6.77 24.26 26.92
CA PHE A 627 7.22 24.54 25.57
C PHE A 627 6.27 25.50 24.85
N ASP A 628 6.25 26.76 25.28
CA ASP A 628 5.31 27.80 24.82
C ASP A 628 5.35 28.06 23.29
N SER A 629 6.45 27.70 22.63
CA SER A 629 6.65 27.87 21.19
C SER A 629 6.46 26.58 20.38
N LEU A 630 6.16 25.45 21.02
CA LEU A 630 6.13 24.16 20.34
C LEU A 630 4.86 24.04 19.48
N GLN A 631 5.06 23.97 18.17
CA GLN A 631 3.98 23.89 17.19
C GLN A 631 3.80 22.46 16.67
N THR A 632 4.87 21.66 16.64
CA THR A 632 4.84 20.28 16.15
C THR A 632 5.48 19.34 17.15
N LEU A 633 4.71 18.33 17.56
CA LEU A 633 5.17 17.23 18.41
C LEU A 633 4.97 15.91 17.67
N ILE A 634 6.06 15.15 17.52
CA ILE A 634 6.04 13.80 16.97
C ILE A 634 6.56 12.84 18.01
N VAL A 635 5.75 11.86 18.41
CA VAL A 635 6.10 10.88 19.44
C VAL A 635 5.69 9.49 19.01
N ASP A 636 6.40 8.48 19.51
CA ASP A 636 6.00 7.10 19.34
C ASP A 636 4.83 6.77 20.28
N TYR A 637 3.70 6.35 19.69
CA TYR A 637 2.45 6.16 20.44
C TYR A 637 2.56 5.07 21.51
N ARG A 638 3.43 4.06 21.33
CA ARG A 638 3.62 2.93 22.28
C ARG A 638 4.19 3.37 23.62
N PHE A 639 4.70 4.59 23.67
CA PHE A 639 5.31 5.20 24.83
C PHE A 639 4.49 6.36 25.41
N CYS A 640 3.29 6.58 24.86
CA CYS A 640 2.32 7.51 25.44
C CYS A 640 1.53 6.76 26.52
N ASP A 641 1.51 7.31 27.73
CA ASP A 641 0.67 6.81 28.81
C ASP A 641 -0.77 7.36 28.71
N SER A 642 -1.62 7.00 29.68
CA SER A 642 -3.00 7.50 29.74
C SER A 642 -3.10 9.00 29.99
N ASP A 643 -2.05 9.64 30.50
CA ASP A 643 -2.08 11.05 30.88
C ASP A 643 -1.45 11.95 29.80
N PHE A 644 -0.82 11.38 28.78
CA PHE A 644 -0.10 12.09 27.72
C PHE A 644 -0.86 13.30 27.15
N PHE A 645 -2.13 13.12 26.75
CA PHE A 645 -2.94 14.20 26.17
C PHE A 645 -3.24 15.34 27.14
N ALA A 646 -3.17 15.11 28.45
CA ALA A 646 -3.39 16.13 29.47
C ALA A 646 -2.20 17.10 29.62
N TYR A 647 -1.01 16.72 29.12
CA TYR A 647 0.22 17.50 29.23
C TYR A 647 0.70 18.09 27.90
N LEU A 648 -0.10 18.04 26.83
CA LEU A 648 0.29 18.69 25.58
C LEU A 648 0.36 20.22 25.75
N PRO A 649 1.33 20.89 25.11
CA PRO A 649 1.42 22.35 25.15
C PRO A 649 0.28 23.03 24.39
N ASP A 650 -0.21 24.16 24.92
CA ASP A 650 -1.34 24.90 24.35
C ASP A 650 -1.04 25.48 22.95
N SER A 651 0.23 25.70 22.62
CA SER A 651 0.70 26.20 21.32
C SER A 651 0.68 25.14 20.21
N LEU A 652 0.36 23.89 20.53
CA LEU A 652 0.52 22.77 19.62
C LEU A 652 -0.47 22.84 18.44
N GLU A 653 0.05 22.86 17.23
CA GLU A 653 -0.73 22.90 15.98
C GLU A 653 -0.77 21.53 15.29
N THR A 654 0.28 20.72 15.44
CA THR A 654 0.45 19.40 14.83
C THR A 654 0.88 18.37 15.86
N LEU A 655 0.11 17.28 15.96
CA LEU A 655 0.46 16.10 16.72
C LEU A 655 0.55 14.90 15.78
N GLU A 656 1.69 14.21 15.79
CA GLU A 656 1.92 12.99 15.03
C GLU A 656 2.31 11.86 15.97
N LEU A 657 1.45 10.84 16.05
CA LEU A 657 1.65 9.62 16.81
C LEU A 657 2.16 8.55 15.85
N ILE A 658 3.46 8.25 15.89
CA ILE A 658 4.08 7.29 14.96
C ILE A 658 4.19 5.90 15.57
N ASN A 659 4.01 4.85 14.76
CA ASN A 659 4.44 3.50 15.09
C ASN A 659 5.79 3.22 14.43
N ASP A 660 6.89 3.57 15.11
CA ASP A 660 8.21 3.29 14.56
C ASP A 660 8.61 1.83 14.83
N LYS A 661 8.67 0.99 13.79
CA LYS A 661 8.97 -0.45 13.94
C LYS A 661 10.33 -0.78 14.56
N GLY A 662 11.19 0.21 14.79
CA GLY A 662 12.47 0.03 15.46
C GLY A 662 12.40 -0.88 16.69
N TYR A 663 11.32 -0.81 17.47
CA TYR A 663 11.12 -1.61 18.69
C TYR A 663 10.13 -2.77 18.57
N ASP A 664 9.86 -3.31 17.38
CA ASP A 664 8.93 -4.44 17.21
C ASP A 664 9.29 -5.69 18.04
N CYS A 665 10.54 -5.81 18.53
CA CYS A 665 10.93 -6.86 19.47
C CYS A 665 10.35 -6.69 20.87
N LEU A 666 9.94 -5.47 21.25
CA LEU A 666 9.19 -5.22 22.44
C LEU A 666 7.72 -5.42 22.09
N GLU A 667 7.20 -6.63 22.28
CA GLU A 667 5.76 -6.90 22.30
C GLU A 667 5.11 -6.16 23.49
N ARG A 668 5.20 -4.83 23.52
CA ARG A 668 4.43 -4.01 24.43
C ARG A 668 2.98 -4.10 23.99
N THR A 669 2.13 -4.46 24.94
CA THR A 669 0.69 -4.29 24.82
C THR A 669 0.41 -2.89 24.31
N ARG A 670 -0.29 -2.78 23.18
CA ARG A 670 -0.63 -1.49 22.59
C ARG A 670 -1.31 -0.64 23.65
N PRO A 671 -0.84 0.61 23.90
CA PRO A 671 -1.50 1.47 24.87
C PRO A 671 -2.94 1.67 24.44
N SER A 672 -3.85 1.40 25.38
CA SER A 672 -5.25 1.78 25.22
C SER A 672 -5.45 3.11 25.90
N PHE A 673 -5.81 4.14 25.14
CA PHE A 673 -6.19 5.42 25.71
C PHE A 673 -7.57 5.30 26.34
N SER A 674 -7.68 5.68 27.61
CA SER A 674 -8.99 5.76 28.27
C SER A 674 -9.83 6.87 27.63
N SER A 675 -11.15 6.80 27.78
CA SER A 675 -12.03 7.91 27.34
C SER A 675 -11.64 9.22 28.01
N THR A 676 -11.27 9.18 29.29
CA THR A 676 -10.79 10.35 30.05
C THR A 676 -9.51 10.95 29.45
N ALA A 677 -8.59 10.11 28.96
CA ALA A 677 -7.39 10.57 28.26
C ALA A 677 -7.75 11.29 26.96
N LEU A 678 -8.63 10.69 26.17
CA LEU A 678 -9.07 11.26 24.89
C LEU A 678 -9.87 12.56 25.07
N GLU A 679 -10.65 12.71 26.14
CA GLU A 679 -11.34 13.97 26.47
C GLU A 679 -10.37 15.16 26.59
N CYS A 680 -9.14 14.93 27.03
CA CYS A 680 -8.12 15.98 27.08
C CYS A 680 -7.70 16.44 25.69
N LEU A 681 -7.76 15.59 24.65
CA LEU A 681 -7.44 15.99 23.27
C LEU A 681 -8.36 17.12 22.79
N LYS A 682 -9.65 17.07 23.16
CA LYS A 682 -10.64 18.10 22.82
C LYS A 682 -10.34 19.47 23.45
N LYS A 683 -9.55 19.51 24.53
CA LYS A 683 -9.16 20.74 25.23
C LYS A 683 -8.05 21.52 24.53
N HIS A 684 -7.52 21.03 23.41
CA HIS A 684 -6.44 21.65 22.64
C HIS A 684 -7.00 22.36 21.39
N PRO A 685 -7.48 23.63 21.51
CA PRO A 685 -8.19 24.32 20.43
C PRO A 685 -7.29 24.76 19.28
N ASN A 686 -5.96 24.69 19.42
CA ASN A 686 -5.00 25.09 18.40
C ASN A 686 -4.56 23.91 17.52
N LEU A 687 -4.88 22.67 17.90
CA LEU A 687 -4.52 21.47 17.16
C LEU A 687 -5.31 21.41 15.84
N GLN A 688 -4.59 21.53 14.73
CA GLN A 688 -5.13 21.57 13.37
C GLN A 688 -4.82 20.30 12.57
N ILE A 689 -3.70 19.63 12.89
CA ILE A 689 -3.25 18.44 12.19
C ILE A 689 -3.05 17.32 13.23
N LEU A 690 -3.77 16.22 13.03
CA LEU A 690 -3.59 15.00 13.80
C LEU A 690 -3.22 13.87 12.84
N LYS A 691 -2.09 13.23 13.10
CA LYS A 691 -1.63 12.08 12.34
C LYS A 691 -1.39 10.90 13.28
N ILE A 692 -1.84 9.72 12.87
CA ILE A 692 -1.78 8.51 13.68
C ILE A 692 -1.32 7.35 12.81
N ASP A 693 -0.04 7.01 12.88
CA ASP A 693 0.57 5.97 12.04
C ASP A 693 0.54 4.61 12.74
N ASP A 694 -0.60 4.26 13.34
CA ASP A 694 -0.86 2.93 13.89
C ASP A 694 -2.29 2.53 13.49
N PRO A 695 -2.56 1.24 13.20
CA PRO A 695 -3.90 0.71 13.25
C PRO A 695 -4.38 0.77 14.70
N LEU A 696 -4.69 1.98 15.17
CA LEU A 696 -5.54 2.14 16.31
C LEU A 696 -6.77 1.30 16.01
N TYR A 697 -7.12 0.42 16.93
CA TYR A 697 -8.49 -0.07 16.98
C TYR A 697 -9.33 1.16 17.32
N ILE A 698 -9.65 1.94 16.29
CA ILE A 698 -10.54 3.07 16.38
C ILE A 698 -11.92 2.45 16.62
N GLY A 699 -12.18 2.12 17.89
CA GLY A 699 -13.54 2.22 18.35
C GLY A 699 -13.99 3.63 17.97
N GLY A 700 -15.17 3.76 17.35
CA GLY A 700 -15.67 5.05 16.82
C GLY A 700 -15.56 6.23 17.81
N HIS A 701 -15.39 5.93 19.10
CA HIS A 701 -14.99 6.82 20.18
C HIS A 701 -13.91 7.87 19.87
N LEU A 702 -12.85 7.58 19.09
CA LEU A 702 -11.82 8.59 18.81
C LEU A 702 -12.43 9.85 18.17
N PHE A 703 -13.38 9.66 17.25
CA PHE A 703 -14.02 10.75 16.52
C PHE A 703 -14.85 11.67 17.43
N ASP A 704 -15.33 11.17 18.57
CA ASP A 704 -16.10 11.95 19.56
C ASP A 704 -15.21 12.96 20.32
N PHE A 705 -13.90 12.71 20.37
CA PHE A 705 -12.92 13.46 21.14
C PHE A 705 -11.99 14.35 20.29
N LEU A 706 -12.19 14.38 18.97
CA LEU A 706 -11.37 15.21 18.09
C LEU A 706 -11.56 16.71 18.36
N PRO A 707 -10.49 17.53 18.26
CA PRO A 707 -10.58 18.97 18.44
C PRO A 707 -11.50 19.62 17.40
N THR A 708 -12.24 20.66 17.79
CA THR A 708 -13.20 21.32 16.90
C THR A 708 -12.57 22.11 15.75
N LYS A 709 -11.29 22.49 15.87
CA LYS A 709 -10.54 23.20 14.82
C LYS A 709 -9.67 22.27 13.97
N LEU A 710 -9.80 20.95 14.14
CA LEU A 710 -9.02 19.99 13.37
C LEU A 710 -9.35 20.14 11.88
N GLN A 711 -8.33 20.33 11.04
CA GLN A 711 -8.47 20.50 9.59
C GLN A 711 -7.99 19.28 8.82
N VAL A 712 -6.92 18.64 9.31
CA VAL A 712 -6.29 17.49 8.67
C VAL A 712 -6.29 16.32 9.65
N LEU A 713 -6.83 15.19 9.19
CA LEU A 713 -6.74 13.92 9.89
C LEU A 713 -6.03 12.91 8.98
N ARG A 714 -4.91 12.36 9.44
CA ARG A 714 -4.22 11.22 8.82
C ARG A 714 -4.25 10.04 9.77
N PHE A 715 -4.62 8.86 9.31
CA PHE A 715 -4.45 7.66 10.13
C PHE A 715 -4.23 6.41 9.29
N THR A 716 -3.50 5.46 9.87
CA THR A 716 -3.39 4.10 9.34
C THR A 716 -4.70 3.37 9.60
N PHE A 717 -5.30 2.85 8.54
CA PHE A 717 -6.55 2.12 8.62
C PHE A 717 -6.33 0.61 8.52
N PHE A 718 -7.18 -0.17 9.18
CA PHE A 718 -7.24 -1.63 9.01
C PHE A 718 -8.68 -2.08 8.76
N LEU A 719 -8.91 -2.88 7.72
CA LEU A 719 -10.20 -3.53 7.39
C LEU A 719 -10.55 -4.56 8.47
N SER A 720 -10.94 -4.12 9.67
CA SER A 720 -11.50 -5.04 10.67
C SER A 720 -13.00 -5.22 10.39
N VAL A 721 -13.36 -6.46 10.06
CA VAL A 721 -14.73 -6.90 9.78
C VAL A 721 -15.54 -6.82 11.08
N GLY A 722 -16.52 -5.91 11.17
CA GLY A 722 -17.48 -5.90 12.26
C GLY A 722 -17.81 -4.54 12.90
N LEU A 723 -17.35 -3.42 12.34
CA LEU A 723 -17.71 -2.10 12.85
C LEU A 723 -19.21 -1.85 12.66
N LYS A 724 -19.96 -1.84 13.78
CA LYS A 724 -21.34 -1.36 13.80
C LYS A 724 -21.33 0.14 14.05
N PRO A 725 -22.03 0.92 13.21
CA PRO A 725 -22.14 2.35 13.41
C PRO A 725 -22.85 2.66 14.73
N ARG A 726 -22.36 3.64 15.48
CA ARG A 726 -23.10 4.23 16.60
C ARG A 726 -23.85 5.46 16.11
N GLU A 727 -25.00 5.75 16.73
CA GLU A 727 -25.69 7.01 16.50
C GLU A 727 -24.82 8.17 17.04
N ILE A 728 -24.26 8.95 16.12
CA ILE A 728 -23.42 10.12 16.46
C ILE A 728 -24.26 11.38 16.34
N VAL A 729 -24.15 12.25 17.35
CA VAL A 729 -24.94 13.49 17.44
C VAL A 729 -24.44 14.56 16.46
N LYS A 730 -23.14 14.59 16.11
CA LYS A 730 -22.55 15.60 15.23
C LYS A 730 -21.32 15.10 14.48
N ARG A 731 -21.34 15.22 13.14
CA ARG A 731 -20.18 14.92 12.28
C ARG A 731 -19.10 15.99 12.41
N ILE A 732 -17.82 15.56 12.41
CA ILE A 732 -16.68 16.47 12.35
C ILE A 732 -16.51 17.02 10.93
N LYS A 733 -16.16 18.30 10.83
CA LYS A 733 -15.82 18.94 9.56
C LYS A 733 -14.30 18.97 9.42
N LEU A 734 -13.79 18.32 8.39
CA LEU A 734 -12.37 18.30 8.04
C LEU A 734 -12.21 18.93 6.66
N LYS A 735 -11.05 19.55 6.40
CA LYS A 735 -10.66 19.97 5.03
C LYS A 735 -9.98 18.83 4.29
N LYS A 736 -9.16 18.04 4.99
CA LYS A 736 -8.36 16.99 4.38
C LYS A 736 -8.40 15.71 5.21
N LEU A 737 -8.71 14.61 4.55
CA LEU A 737 -8.66 13.27 5.12
C LEU A 737 -7.62 12.45 4.37
N ILE A 738 -6.62 11.93 5.09
CA ILE A 738 -5.57 11.08 4.53
C ILE A 738 -5.68 9.70 5.17
N LEU A 739 -6.01 8.71 4.38
CA LEU A 739 -5.96 7.32 4.82
C LEU A 739 -4.60 6.77 4.45
N TYR A 740 -3.87 6.26 5.43
CA TYR A 740 -2.62 5.55 5.16
C TYR A 740 -2.91 4.05 5.16
N THR A 741 -2.39 3.35 4.16
CA THR A 741 -2.48 1.90 4.04
C THR A 741 -1.06 1.33 3.96
N ASP A 742 -0.81 0.23 4.66
CA ASP A 742 0.47 -0.45 4.55
C ASP A 742 0.55 -1.26 3.24
N ASP A 743 1.78 -1.53 2.79
CA ASP A 743 2.11 -2.21 1.52
C ASP A 743 1.25 -3.47 1.24
N TYR A 744 1.03 -4.30 2.26
CA TYR A 744 0.28 -5.55 2.13
C TYR A 744 -1.21 -5.34 1.87
N SER A 745 -1.77 -4.22 2.32
CA SER A 745 -3.16 -3.84 2.06
C SER A 745 -3.31 -2.89 0.87
N ALA A 746 -2.23 -2.24 0.43
CA ALA A 746 -2.22 -1.37 -0.74
C ALA A 746 -2.53 -2.12 -2.05
N GLU A 747 -2.00 -3.33 -2.24
CA GLU A 747 -2.35 -4.19 -3.39
C GLU A 747 -3.83 -4.61 -3.40
N ILE A 748 -4.50 -4.55 -2.23
CA ILE A 748 -5.92 -4.91 -2.07
C ILE A 748 -6.81 -3.67 -2.26
N ILE A 749 -6.33 -2.48 -1.90
CA ILE A 749 -7.13 -1.26 -1.84
C ILE A 749 -6.92 -0.37 -3.07
N ILE A 750 -5.71 -0.35 -3.65
CA ILE A 750 -5.37 0.49 -4.80
C ILE A 750 -4.19 -0.10 -5.61
N ASP A 751 -4.45 -0.83 -6.67
CA ASP A 751 -3.52 -0.76 -7.80
C ASP A 751 -3.84 0.52 -8.59
N CYS A 752 -3.21 1.64 -8.21
CA CYS A 752 -3.32 2.94 -8.89
C CYS A 752 -2.76 2.92 -10.33
N LYS A 753 -2.24 1.77 -10.77
CA LYS A 753 -1.89 1.48 -12.15
C LYS A 753 -2.92 0.54 -12.80
N ASN A 754 -3.78 -0.11 -12.05
CA ASN A 754 -4.83 -1.01 -12.53
C ASN A 754 -6.19 -0.30 -12.47
N PRO A 755 -6.71 0.20 -13.60
CA PRO A 755 -8.01 0.86 -13.62
C PRO A 755 -9.21 -0.06 -13.29
N PHE A 756 -8.95 -1.30 -12.87
CA PHE A 756 -9.92 -2.35 -12.60
C PHE A 756 -10.39 -2.38 -11.13
N GLU A 757 -9.71 -1.70 -10.20
CA GLU A 757 -10.02 -1.76 -8.77
C GLU A 757 -10.80 -0.54 -8.28
N ARG A 758 -11.97 -0.78 -7.68
CA ARG A 758 -12.75 0.23 -6.95
C ARG A 758 -12.30 0.24 -5.49
N GLN A 759 -12.08 1.42 -4.94
CA GLN A 759 -11.49 1.57 -3.61
C GLN A 759 -12.55 1.47 -2.50
N CYS A 760 -12.43 0.46 -1.64
CA CYS A 760 -13.17 0.19 -0.39
C CYS A 760 -14.41 1.07 -0.08
N PRO A 761 -15.55 0.90 -0.77
CA PRO A 761 -16.76 1.71 -0.52
C PRO A 761 -17.33 1.53 0.90
N GLU A 762 -17.13 0.36 1.52
CA GLU A 762 -17.56 0.09 2.90
C GLU A 762 -16.83 0.97 3.91
N LEU A 763 -15.52 1.19 3.72
CA LEU A 763 -14.70 2.05 4.58
C LEU A 763 -15.18 3.49 4.51
N PHE A 764 -15.31 4.03 3.30
CA PHE A 764 -15.73 5.43 3.14
C PHE A 764 -17.18 5.61 3.61
N GLY A 765 -18.04 4.60 3.43
CA GLY A 765 -19.37 4.55 4.04
C GLY A 765 -19.30 4.71 5.57
N PHE A 766 -18.51 3.88 6.25
CA PHE A 766 -18.30 3.97 7.70
C PHE A 766 -17.75 5.35 8.12
N LEU A 767 -16.72 5.86 7.46
CA LEU A 767 -16.12 7.16 7.81
C LEU A 767 -17.07 8.33 7.59
N SER A 768 -17.96 8.25 6.60
CA SER A 768 -18.96 9.28 6.31
C SER A 768 -19.99 9.48 7.42
N GLU A 769 -20.10 8.53 8.36
CA GLU A 769 -20.97 8.65 9.52
C GLU A 769 -20.40 9.58 10.59
N TYR A 770 -19.07 9.62 10.70
CA TYR A 770 -18.34 10.44 11.68
C TYR A 770 -17.85 11.76 11.06
N ILE A 771 -17.53 11.75 9.77
CA ILE A 771 -16.91 12.86 9.04
C ILE A 771 -17.90 13.43 8.02
N ASP A 772 -18.02 14.76 7.99
CA ASP A 772 -18.76 15.46 6.95
C ASP A 772 -17.96 15.48 5.63
N PHE A 773 -18.16 14.47 4.79
CA PHE A 773 -17.45 14.36 3.50
C PHE A 773 -17.74 15.54 2.57
N GLN A 774 -18.87 16.21 2.72
CA GLN A 774 -19.17 17.39 1.90
C GLN A 774 -18.23 18.55 2.21
N ALA A 775 -17.77 18.65 3.46
CA ALA A 775 -16.79 19.64 3.90
C ALA A 775 -15.34 19.34 3.48
N LEU A 776 -15.04 18.15 2.95
CA LEU A 776 -13.70 17.78 2.50
C LEU A 776 -13.34 18.52 1.19
N ASP A 777 -12.18 19.16 1.20
CA ASP A 777 -11.49 19.66 0.00
C ASP A 777 -10.71 18.51 -0.67
N GLU A 778 -10.06 17.69 0.15
CA GLU A 778 -9.19 16.59 -0.30
C GLU A 778 -9.48 15.29 0.46
N LEU A 779 -9.73 14.22 -0.30
CA LEU A 779 -9.68 12.85 0.16
C LEU A 779 -8.45 12.21 -0.48
N ILE A 780 -7.51 11.76 0.34
CA ILE A 780 -6.25 11.15 -0.12
C ILE A 780 -6.14 9.77 0.48
N LEU A 781 -5.76 8.82 -0.37
CA LEU A 781 -5.28 7.52 0.09
C LEU A 781 -3.78 7.45 -0.20
N GLU A 782 -3.00 7.31 0.87
CA GLU A 782 -1.55 7.33 0.86
C GLU A 782 -1.03 5.90 0.91
N VAL A 783 -0.29 5.52 -0.14
CA VAL A 783 0.36 4.22 -0.33
C VAL A 783 1.84 4.47 -0.50
N ASP A 784 2.69 3.88 0.35
CA ASP A 784 4.15 4.02 0.27
C ASP A 784 4.63 5.47 0.19
N GLY A 785 3.97 6.35 0.96
CA GLY A 785 4.23 7.79 0.96
C GLY A 785 3.75 8.54 -0.28
N LYS A 786 3.09 7.87 -1.23
CA LYS A 786 2.44 8.50 -2.39
C LYS A 786 0.96 8.71 -2.10
N GLY A 787 0.54 9.97 -2.06
CA GLY A 787 -0.87 10.34 -1.94
C GLY A 787 -1.60 10.23 -3.28
N ILE A 788 -2.71 9.50 -3.31
CA ILE A 788 -3.61 9.38 -4.45
C ILE A 788 -4.88 10.15 -4.12
N SER A 789 -5.18 11.17 -4.93
CA SER A 789 -6.38 11.98 -4.72
C SER A 789 -7.61 11.22 -5.20
N LEU A 790 -8.61 11.15 -4.34
CA LEU A 790 -9.88 10.50 -4.60
C LEU A 790 -11.00 11.50 -4.75
N ASP A 791 -11.93 11.16 -5.61
CA ASP A 791 -13.22 11.82 -5.68
C ASP A 791 -14.07 11.44 -4.45
N LYS A 792 -14.59 12.45 -3.75
CA LYS A 792 -15.27 12.26 -2.46
C LYS A 792 -16.68 11.68 -2.58
N GLU A 793 -17.24 11.64 -3.80
CA GLU A 793 -18.57 11.07 -4.06
C GLU A 793 -18.48 9.64 -4.61
N THR A 794 -17.52 9.41 -5.50
CA THR A 794 -17.37 8.13 -6.22
C THR A 794 -16.26 7.24 -5.69
N TYR A 795 -15.34 7.79 -4.88
CA TYR A 795 -14.13 7.16 -4.36
C TYR A 795 -13.16 6.66 -5.46
N GLN A 796 -13.29 7.21 -6.67
CA GLN A 796 -12.40 6.93 -7.79
C GLN A 796 -11.18 7.85 -7.76
N ILE A 797 -10.07 7.38 -8.35
CA ILE A 797 -8.87 8.20 -8.54
C ILE A 797 -9.21 9.37 -9.48
N LYS A 798 -8.87 10.59 -9.08
CA LYS A 798 -9.06 11.81 -9.89
C LYS A 798 -8.09 11.94 -11.05
#